data_AF-X0R000-F1
#
_entry.id   AF-X0R000-F1
#
_cell.length_a   1.000
_cell.length_b   1.000
_cell.length_c   1.000
_cell.angle_alpha   90.00
_cell.angle_beta   90.00
_cell.angle_gamma   90.00
#
_symmetry.space_group_name_H-M   'P 1'
#
loop_
_entity.id
_entity.type
_entity.pdbx_description
1 polymer ?
#
loop_
_entity_poly.entity_id
_entity_poly.type
_entity_poly.pdbx_seq_one_letter_code
_entity_poly.pdbx_strand_id
1 'polypeptide(L)'
;MPYEEIKPFIWNEQTNYFADELGIKSLIEVQKKLGGLHLTTKQELQNVMYGNRGSKTSHFCVVPIKDQKEASIRSFVKIYELAFDAGKDEKKKLPNAIATIIEMQRGRDKEKLNENVHDLKIERAQLFEESLKIKSLTENKDDYEFIQKQFDALHLDAKHAVLEYTAFLREFKLKQQQYAKDKIAIGAKKEDIERERNHAIEEVKQVANEITRLGTLHKALKEEVAQLQQQKIKAEKILGQFAHKSQQDIIAEMTIQRHRYDENFKAMQAKENMVILIQQKNKQKQDLEAKIKAAQNGLDNHDLLLANQLPSHSVHILGSINEDFLNITANSPLTEEALRQISDFTALFTVDDANHLSFLSFTLPNTFYHPYDADKQRSQFEKTITQDNKEASTLSQEIGELNSALSQFDTDIGKKIAEGKKQALKEQIVELDANITLLEGLSLIKSQIEDKTQQISQKDKALAEAQDLRAIKEQSKASTDSKYNQIVEQFDDIISFGKEAESITNLLAGVKSQGLPYLAKDDPEIASYLESNDIEINLNAASTIANRIGGLSERVNRLVSKVSDFTEVVLVEGINPHQRIEGINSLGEVIQQYKNSFDTLEFQKSNYHDKIKTHNSVIDNLLKEITDSAGLLRTTISSLNKKLNEHKISNLHQVSLKLNLAPDFANLERTYAKHNANQTSLLDERFYESLINYVEKTSHSNSQRLKMRNLIDSIDYEYTQATGEIEQKSQSGGTTSTITALIATLLFSEAFQKGSSLRMPIIVDEVGTIDKDNIKTIVEQVSNAGFTIICANPGLHADTLRYIPNYIRVDKSLLNGKPKSRDCIFHIMPSQINRQGRVVHGH
;
A
#
# COMPACT_ATOMS: atom_id res chain seq x y z
N MET A 1 100.41 -7.28 44.08
CA MET A 1 101.32 -8.41 44.31
C MET A 1 102.64 -8.15 43.61
N PRO A 2 103.76 -8.70 44.11
CA PRO A 2 105.05 -8.62 43.43
C PRO A 2 105.03 -9.45 42.15
N TYR A 3 105.65 -8.94 41.08
CA TYR A 3 105.78 -9.62 39.79
C TYR A 3 106.45 -11.01 39.93
N GLU A 4 107.36 -11.15 40.89
CA GLU A 4 108.15 -12.36 41.13
C GLU A 4 107.33 -13.62 41.44
N GLU A 5 106.10 -13.50 41.98
CA GLU A 5 105.24 -14.66 42.26
C GLU A 5 104.51 -15.19 41.01
N ILE A 6 104.33 -14.32 40.01
CA ILE A 6 103.65 -14.64 38.74
C ILE A 6 104.68 -15.01 37.67
N LYS A 7 105.88 -14.43 37.77
CA LYS A 7 106.99 -14.59 36.82
C LYS A 7 107.27 -16.05 36.43
N PRO A 8 107.28 -17.07 37.32
CA PRO A 8 107.55 -18.46 36.94
C PRO A 8 106.49 -19.07 36.01
N PHE A 9 105.25 -18.55 36.04
CA PHE A 9 104.15 -19.01 35.20
C PHE A 9 104.15 -18.35 33.82
N ILE A 10 104.90 -17.25 33.64
CA ILE A 10 105.04 -16.53 32.38
C ILE A 10 106.38 -16.83 31.72
N TRP A 11 107.43 -16.89 32.53
CA TRP A 11 108.82 -16.98 32.14
C TRP A 11 109.52 -18.10 32.90
N ASN A 12 110.11 -19.04 32.17
CA ASN A 12 110.94 -20.08 32.77
C ASN A 12 112.37 -19.56 32.88
N GLU A 13 112.81 -19.25 34.11
CA GLU A 13 114.16 -18.72 34.37
C GLU A 13 115.28 -19.71 34.02
N GLN A 14 115.00 -21.01 34.01
CA GLN A 14 116.01 -22.03 33.72
C GLN A 14 116.29 -22.16 32.22
N THR A 15 115.25 -21.97 31.39
CA THR A 15 115.38 -22.06 29.92
C THR A 15 115.50 -20.69 29.25
N ASN A 16 115.26 -19.60 29.99
CA ASN A 16 115.18 -18.23 29.48
C ASN A 16 114.19 -18.10 28.31
N TYR A 17 113.13 -18.90 28.35
CA TYR A 17 112.04 -18.98 27.38
C TYR A 17 110.69 -18.82 28.11
N PHE A 18 109.62 -18.59 27.35
CA PHE A 18 108.27 -18.62 27.90
C PHE A 18 107.98 -19.98 28.55
N ALA A 19 107.19 -19.99 29.63
CA ALA A 19 106.81 -21.22 30.30
C ALA A 19 106.09 -22.18 29.34
N ASP A 20 106.39 -23.48 29.40
CA ASP A 20 105.89 -24.48 28.44
C ASP A 20 104.35 -24.63 28.47
N GLU A 21 103.73 -24.30 29.60
CA GLU A 21 102.27 -24.31 29.78
C GLU A 21 101.63 -22.90 29.67
N LEU A 22 102.30 -21.93 29.04
CA LEU A 22 101.78 -20.57 28.88
C LEU A 22 100.51 -20.58 28.01
N GLY A 23 99.36 -20.43 28.65
CA GLY A 23 98.06 -20.37 27.99
C GLY A 23 97.06 -19.57 28.82
N ILE A 24 96.03 -19.01 28.17
CA ILE A 24 95.02 -18.22 28.87
C ILE A 24 94.33 -19.05 29.98
N LYS A 25 94.14 -20.36 29.76
CA LYS A 25 93.55 -21.26 30.76
C LYS A 25 94.42 -21.44 32.01
N SER A 26 95.73 -21.69 31.84
CA SER A 26 96.67 -21.84 32.97
C SER A 26 96.82 -20.53 33.73
N LEU A 27 96.88 -19.40 33.04
CA LEU A 27 96.91 -18.08 33.67
C LEU A 27 95.61 -17.75 34.43
N ILE A 28 94.44 -18.15 33.94
CA ILE A 28 93.16 -18.00 34.68
C ILE A 28 93.14 -18.87 35.94
N GLU A 29 93.66 -20.11 35.89
CA GLU A 29 93.74 -20.96 37.08
C GLU A 29 94.68 -20.41 38.15
N VAL A 30 95.85 -19.93 37.73
CA VAL A 30 96.81 -19.23 38.59
C VAL A 30 96.17 -17.98 39.18
N GLN A 31 95.48 -17.20 38.35
CA GLN A 31 94.78 -15.99 38.78
C GLN A 31 93.63 -16.29 39.78
N LYS A 32 92.85 -17.35 39.60
CA LYS A 32 91.81 -17.79 40.55
C LYS A 32 92.40 -18.21 41.90
N LYS A 33 93.52 -18.95 41.89
CA LYS A 33 94.24 -19.34 43.12
C LYS A 33 94.78 -18.14 43.88
N LEU A 34 95.14 -17.08 43.16
CA LEU A 34 95.77 -15.87 43.71
C LEU A 34 94.78 -14.71 43.94
N GLY A 35 93.46 -14.97 43.85
CA GLY A 35 92.43 -13.97 44.14
C GLY A 35 92.33 -12.79 43.15
N GLY A 36 92.83 -12.96 41.92
CA GLY A 36 92.72 -11.93 40.88
C GLY A 36 91.32 -11.87 40.25
N LEU A 37 90.94 -10.69 39.72
CA LEU A 37 89.64 -10.44 39.11
C LEU A 37 89.63 -10.78 37.62
N HIS A 38 88.82 -11.77 37.21
CA HIS A 38 88.64 -12.12 35.81
C HIS A 38 87.46 -11.34 35.24
N LEU A 39 87.74 -10.33 34.41
CA LEU A 39 86.72 -9.48 33.79
C LEU A 39 86.55 -9.91 32.34
N THR A 40 85.33 -10.28 31.95
CA THR A 40 85.03 -10.78 30.59
C THR A 40 84.15 -9.82 29.81
N THR A 41 83.41 -8.95 30.49
CA THR A 41 82.47 -8.03 29.84
C THR A 41 83.07 -6.63 29.67
N LYS A 42 82.68 -5.97 28.57
CA LYS A 42 83.09 -4.58 28.27
C LYS A 42 82.71 -3.61 29.38
N GLN A 43 81.53 -3.76 29.99
CA GLN A 43 81.05 -2.88 31.06
C GLN A 43 81.87 -3.03 32.34
N GLU A 44 82.21 -4.25 32.74
CA GLU A 44 83.07 -4.50 33.90
C GLU A 44 84.47 -3.91 33.69
N LEU A 45 85.04 -4.08 32.48
CA LEU A 45 86.32 -3.46 32.11
C LEU A 45 86.25 -1.93 32.15
N GLN A 46 85.18 -1.32 31.64
CA GLN A 46 84.98 0.13 31.67
C GLN A 46 84.88 0.66 33.10
N ASN A 47 84.08 0.02 33.96
CA ASN A 47 83.91 0.43 35.36
C ASN A 47 85.20 0.32 36.17
N VAL A 48 86.07 -0.64 35.82
CA VAL A 48 87.35 -0.86 36.49
C VAL A 48 88.43 0.08 35.95
N MET A 49 88.56 0.25 34.63
CA MET A 49 89.58 1.12 34.00
C MET A 49 89.30 2.62 34.21
N TYR A 50 88.02 3.01 34.28
CA TYR A 50 87.59 4.40 34.40
C TYR A 50 86.96 4.74 35.76
N GLY A 51 87.19 3.85 36.74
CA GLY A 51 86.55 3.81 38.06
C GLY A 51 86.90 4.96 39.01
N ASN A 52 86.13 5.07 40.09
CA ASN A 52 86.34 6.05 41.17
C ASN A 52 87.36 5.55 42.22
N ARG A 53 87.98 6.48 42.97
CA ARG A 53 88.70 6.21 44.22
C ARG A 53 87.76 5.65 45.31
N GLY A 54 88.20 4.58 45.98
CA GLY A 54 87.56 4.03 47.17
C GLY A 54 86.86 2.67 46.98
N SER A 55 86.85 2.12 45.76
CA SER A 55 86.39 0.74 45.52
C SER A 55 87.55 -0.25 45.67
N LYS A 56 87.24 -1.53 45.93
CA LYS A 56 88.25 -2.61 45.94
C LYS A 56 89.01 -2.72 44.61
N THR A 57 88.45 -2.20 43.52
CA THR A 57 89.02 -2.25 42.17
C THR A 57 89.73 -0.96 41.74
N SER A 58 89.77 0.09 42.59
CA SER A 58 90.39 1.38 42.24
C SER A 58 91.87 1.29 41.84
N HIS A 59 92.58 0.24 42.28
CA HIS A 59 93.99 0.01 41.93
C HIS A 59 94.20 -0.42 40.46
N PHE A 60 93.13 -0.81 39.76
CA PHE A 60 93.14 -1.10 38.33
C PHE A 60 92.66 0.10 37.47
N CYS A 61 92.31 1.23 38.11
CA CYS A 61 91.88 2.42 37.39
C CYS A 61 93.05 3.03 36.61
N VAL A 62 92.83 3.25 35.32
CA VAL A 62 93.78 3.87 34.39
C VAL A 62 93.48 5.36 34.23
N VAL A 63 92.21 5.74 34.10
CA VAL A 63 91.79 7.14 33.86
C VAL A 63 90.57 7.50 34.74
N PRO A 64 90.74 8.30 35.80
CA PRO A 64 89.67 8.61 36.76
C PRO A 64 88.72 9.73 36.24
N ILE A 65 87.77 9.38 35.38
CA ILE A 65 86.75 10.31 34.85
C ILE A 65 85.54 10.43 35.79
N LYS A 66 84.83 11.57 35.71
CA LYS A 66 83.63 11.82 36.54
C LYS A 66 82.46 10.86 36.29
N ASP A 67 82.28 10.39 35.05
CA ASP A 67 81.18 9.49 34.63
C ASP A 67 81.75 8.33 33.79
N GLN A 68 81.44 7.08 34.19
CA GLN A 68 81.97 5.84 33.60
C GLN A 68 81.19 5.36 32.36
N LYS A 69 80.16 6.09 31.92
CA LYS A 69 79.40 5.74 30.72
C LYS A 69 80.28 5.72 29.47
N GLU A 70 79.97 4.83 28.53
CA GLU A 70 80.69 4.72 27.26
C GLU A 70 80.77 6.06 26.49
N ALA A 71 79.71 6.87 26.55
CA ALA A 71 79.72 8.21 25.98
C ALA A 71 80.82 9.09 26.59
N SER A 72 80.89 9.16 27.91
CA SER A 72 81.87 9.90 28.70
C SER A 72 83.32 9.41 28.47
N ILE A 73 83.50 8.12 28.22
CA ILE A 73 84.81 7.54 27.85
C ILE A 73 85.21 7.95 26.42
N ARG A 74 84.32 7.80 25.43
CA ARG A 74 84.58 8.24 24.04
C ARG A 74 84.85 9.74 23.97
N SER A 75 84.15 10.49 24.81
CA SER A 75 84.30 11.90 25.05
C SER A 75 85.70 12.27 25.54
N PHE A 76 86.21 11.58 26.56
CA PHE A 76 87.60 11.72 26.99
C PHE A 76 88.60 11.41 25.86
N VAL A 77 88.38 10.32 25.11
CA VAL A 77 89.23 9.94 23.96
C VAL A 77 89.26 11.05 22.90
N LYS A 78 88.15 11.73 22.62
CA LYS A 78 88.12 12.86 21.67
C LYS A 78 88.88 14.09 22.18
N ILE A 79 88.83 14.38 23.48
CA ILE A 79 89.65 15.45 24.09
C ILE A 79 91.13 15.05 24.02
N TYR A 80 91.44 13.77 24.22
CA TYR A 80 92.77 13.19 24.03
C TYR A 80 93.29 13.32 22.60
N GLU A 81 92.47 13.00 21.60
CA GLU A 81 92.81 13.23 20.20
C GLU A 81 93.07 14.72 19.89
N LEU A 82 92.32 15.64 20.52
CA LEU A 82 92.58 17.09 20.39
C LEU A 82 93.98 17.46 20.92
N ALA A 83 94.42 16.86 22.02
CA ALA A 83 95.74 17.12 22.61
C ALA A 83 96.91 16.51 21.81
N PHE A 84 96.64 15.57 20.89
CA PHE A 84 97.64 14.91 20.04
C PHE A 84 97.72 15.47 18.62
N ASP A 85 96.67 16.11 18.13
CA ASP A 85 96.53 16.50 16.71
C ASP A 85 96.17 18.00 16.58
N ALA A 86 96.98 18.84 17.24
CA ALA A 86 96.78 20.28 17.42
C ALA A 86 96.94 21.14 16.13
N GLY A 87 96.93 20.55 14.94
CA GLY A 87 97.34 21.24 13.71
C GLY A 87 96.35 21.29 12.54
N LYS A 88 95.35 20.39 12.43
CA LYS A 88 94.61 20.24 11.14
C LYS A 88 93.09 20.15 11.16
N ASP A 89 92.42 20.02 12.31
CA ASP A 89 90.94 19.77 12.35
C ASP A 89 90.18 20.43 13.54
N GLU A 90 90.67 21.56 14.05
CA GLU A 90 90.13 22.20 15.25
C GLU A 90 88.66 22.64 15.15
N LYS A 91 88.22 23.11 13.96
CA LYS A 91 86.85 23.62 13.72
C LYS A 91 85.75 22.60 14.02
N LYS A 92 86.02 21.29 13.94
CA LYS A 92 85.07 20.23 14.28
C LYS A 92 85.33 19.61 15.65
N LYS A 93 86.58 19.49 16.06
CA LYS A 93 86.99 18.79 17.29
C LYS A 93 86.66 19.58 18.56
N LEU A 94 86.84 20.90 18.56
CA LEU A 94 86.57 21.75 19.74
C LEU A 94 85.08 21.82 20.14
N PRO A 95 84.13 22.15 19.24
CA PRO A 95 82.72 22.10 19.60
C PRO A 95 82.21 20.71 19.98
N ASN A 96 82.79 19.64 19.41
CA ASN A 96 82.53 18.27 19.88
C ASN A 96 82.99 18.07 21.33
N ALA A 97 84.18 18.52 21.70
CA ALA A 97 84.75 18.38 23.03
C ALA A 97 84.01 19.20 24.10
N ILE A 98 83.58 20.42 23.78
CA ILE A 98 82.82 21.27 24.71
C ILE A 98 81.40 20.73 24.91
N ALA A 99 80.69 20.37 23.84
CA ALA A 99 79.38 19.71 23.93
C ALA A 99 79.45 18.45 24.80
N THR A 100 80.50 17.67 24.58
CA THR A 100 80.83 16.45 25.31
C THR A 100 81.01 16.68 26.82
N ILE A 101 81.78 17.69 27.24
CA ILE A 101 82.02 17.96 28.67
C ILE A 101 80.74 18.39 29.36
N ILE A 102 79.91 19.18 28.68
CA ILE A 102 78.60 19.57 29.18
C ILE A 102 77.72 18.34 29.32
N GLU A 103 77.70 17.45 28.33
CA GLU A 103 76.99 16.16 28.43
C GLU A 103 77.49 15.30 29.60
N MET A 104 78.79 15.30 29.91
CA MET A 104 79.35 14.63 31.10
C MET A 104 78.92 15.27 32.42
N GLN A 105 78.58 16.56 32.43
CA GLN A 105 78.06 17.28 33.62
C GLN A 105 76.55 17.07 33.81
N ARG A 106 75.81 16.60 32.78
CA ARG A 106 74.36 16.35 32.81
C ARG A 106 74.00 15.00 33.45
N GLY A 107 73.98 15.00 34.78
CA GLY A 107 73.77 13.78 35.59
C GLY A 107 72.34 13.50 36.06
N ARG A 108 71.33 14.37 35.82
CA ARG A 108 69.99 14.25 36.43
C ARG A 108 68.95 13.61 35.50
N ASP A 109 68.03 12.83 36.06
CA ASP A 109 66.85 12.30 35.35
C ASP A 109 65.83 13.40 34.98
N LYS A 110 65.87 14.56 35.66
CA LYS A 110 65.00 15.73 35.41
C LYS A 110 65.27 16.48 34.09
N GLU A 111 66.27 16.06 33.33
CA GLU A 111 66.68 16.65 32.04
C GLU A 111 66.44 15.68 30.88
N LYS A 112 65.47 14.78 31.03
CA LYS A 112 64.99 13.91 29.96
C LYS A 112 63.72 14.55 29.38
N LEU A 113 63.66 14.66 28.06
CA LEU A 113 62.45 14.94 27.31
C LEU A 113 61.52 13.73 27.54
N ASN A 114 60.67 13.79 28.56
CA ASN A 114 59.86 12.65 29.00
C ASN A 114 58.82 12.21 27.96
N GLU A 115 58.64 12.95 26.87
CA GLU A 115 57.51 12.78 25.96
C GLU A 115 57.93 12.41 24.54
N ASN A 116 57.16 11.47 23.98
CA ASN A 116 57.32 11.02 22.62
C ASN A 116 56.74 12.09 21.68
N VAL A 117 57.64 12.71 20.92
CA VAL A 117 57.34 13.79 19.98
C VAL A 117 56.30 13.39 18.92
N HIS A 118 56.21 12.09 18.60
CA HIS A 118 55.19 11.57 17.69
C HIS A 118 53.78 11.62 18.30
N ASP A 119 53.65 11.32 19.59
CA ASP A 119 52.36 11.30 20.28
C ASP A 119 51.80 12.72 20.39
N LEU A 120 52.67 13.73 20.55
CA LEU A 120 52.29 15.14 20.54
C LEU A 120 51.74 15.62 19.18
N LYS A 121 52.29 15.14 18.06
CA LYS A 121 51.73 15.43 16.73
C LYS A 121 50.31 14.87 16.58
N ILE A 122 50.10 13.65 17.05
CA ILE A 122 48.78 12.99 17.02
C ILE A 122 47.79 13.73 17.93
N GLU A 123 48.20 14.08 19.15
CA GLU A 123 47.37 14.80 20.11
C GLU A 123 46.93 16.17 19.57
N ARG A 124 47.85 16.93 18.94
CA ARG A 124 47.49 18.21 18.30
C ARG A 124 46.45 18.03 17.18
N ALA A 125 46.60 16.99 16.35
CA ALA A 125 45.64 16.72 15.28
C ALA A 125 44.26 16.37 15.85
N GLN A 126 44.21 15.55 16.90
CA GLN A 126 42.97 15.23 17.62
C GLN A 126 42.31 16.46 18.24
N LEU A 127 43.10 17.33 18.91
CA LEU A 127 42.60 18.58 19.47
C LEU A 127 42.10 19.56 18.39
N PHE A 128 42.70 19.54 17.19
CA PHE A 128 42.21 20.34 16.08
C PHE A 128 40.86 19.81 15.56
N GLU A 129 40.72 18.51 15.37
CA GLU A 129 39.45 17.88 14.98
C GLU A 129 38.36 18.12 16.04
N GLU A 130 38.68 17.98 17.33
CA GLU A 130 37.77 18.28 18.44
C GLU A 130 37.34 19.77 18.42
N SER A 131 38.24 20.68 18.03
CA SER A 131 37.92 22.10 17.85
C SER A 131 36.89 22.36 16.76
N LEU A 132 37.01 21.67 15.61
CA LEU A 132 36.10 21.80 14.48
C LEU A 132 34.72 21.26 14.85
N LYS A 133 34.66 20.13 15.56
CA LYS A 133 33.40 19.56 16.09
C LYS A 133 32.72 20.53 17.05
N ILE A 134 33.44 21.04 18.07
CA ILE A 134 32.90 21.99 19.05
C ILE A 134 32.43 23.29 18.37
N LYS A 135 33.18 23.79 17.39
CA LYS A 135 32.82 24.99 16.62
C LYS A 135 31.53 24.77 15.83
N SER A 136 31.44 23.68 15.07
CA SER A 136 30.23 23.31 14.31
C SER A 136 29.01 23.22 15.22
N LEU A 137 29.12 22.55 16.37
CA LEU A 137 28.04 22.48 17.36
C LEU A 137 27.69 23.86 17.92
N THR A 138 28.68 24.71 18.21
CA THR A 138 28.42 26.03 18.78
C THR A 138 27.71 26.97 17.80
N GLU A 139 28.09 26.95 16.52
CA GLU A 139 27.50 27.80 15.48
C GLU A 139 26.06 27.38 15.13
N ASN A 140 25.72 26.09 15.25
CA ASN A 140 24.42 25.53 14.88
C ASN A 140 23.50 25.27 16.09
N LYS A 141 23.81 25.84 17.26
CA LYS A 141 23.02 25.63 18.49
C LYS A 141 21.60 26.19 18.36
N ASP A 142 21.47 27.41 17.84
CA ASP A 142 20.16 28.07 17.71
C ASP A 142 19.26 27.32 16.70
N ASP A 143 19.86 26.78 15.62
CA ASP A 143 19.15 25.96 14.64
C ASP A 143 18.67 24.64 15.24
N TYR A 144 19.48 23.99 16.08
CA TYR A 144 19.07 22.80 16.82
C TYR A 144 17.93 23.10 17.79
N GLU A 145 18.02 24.17 18.60
CA GLU A 145 16.96 24.56 19.53
C GLU A 145 15.63 24.85 18.80
N PHE A 146 15.71 25.46 17.61
CA PHE A 146 14.54 25.66 16.75
C PHE A 146 13.95 24.33 16.26
N ILE A 147 14.78 23.39 15.78
CA ILE A 147 14.35 22.04 15.36
C ILE A 147 13.69 21.30 16.52
N GLN A 148 14.31 21.32 17.70
CA GLN A 148 13.80 20.66 18.89
C GLN A 148 12.42 21.20 19.29
N LYS A 149 12.25 22.53 19.31
CA LYS A 149 10.96 23.16 19.62
C LYS A 149 9.87 22.81 18.61
N GLN A 150 10.20 22.75 17.32
CA GLN A 150 9.26 22.31 16.28
C GLN A 150 8.87 20.85 16.45
N PHE A 151 9.84 19.99 16.81
CA PHE A 151 9.60 18.59 17.09
C PHE A 151 8.69 18.38 18.31
N ASP A 152 8.97 19.05 19.44
CA ASP A 152 8.17 18.89 20.66
C ASP A 152 6.70 19.28 20.44
N ALA A 153 6.45 20.39 19.73
CA ALA A 153 5.10 20.82 19.37
C ALA A 153 4.43 19.82 18.42
N LEU A 154 5.16 19.32 17.42
CA LEU A 154 4.66 18.32 16.47
C LEU A 154 4.37 16.97 17.15
N HIS A 155 5.21 16.55 18.09
CA HIS A 155 5.06 15.31 18.83
C HIS A 155 3.81 15.37 19.71
N LEU A 156 3.59 16.48 20.41
CA LEU A 156 2.40 16.69 21.22
C LEU A 156 1.12 16.68 20.36
N ASP A 157 1.12 17.42 19.25
CA ASP A 157 -0.01 17.42 18.29
C ASP A 157 -0.30 16.02 17.74
N ALA A 158 0.76 15.28 17.37
CA ALA A 158 0.64 13.92 16.86
C ALA A 158 0.06 12.97 17.92
N LYS A 159 0.49 13.09 19.18
CA LYS A 159 -0.08 12.30 20.30
C LYS A 159 -1.57 12.55 20.44
N HIS A 160 -2.00 13.81 20.45
CA HIS A 160 -3.42 14.17 20.54
C HIS A 160 -4.23 13.67 19.35
N ALA A 161 -3.72 13.81 18.12
CA ALA A 161 -4.42 13.36 16.93
C ALA A 161 -4.55 11.83 16.86
N VAL A 162 -3.52 11.08 17.27
CA VAL A 162 -3.57 9.62 17.38
C VAL A 162 -4.60 9.19 18.43
N LEU A 163 -4.65 9.87 19.58
CA LEU A 163 -5.62 9.59 20.63
C LEU A 163 -7.07 9.81 20.14
N GLU A 164 -7.33 10.96 19.53
CA GLU A 164 -8.63 11.32 18.95
C GLU A 164 -9.08 10.30 17.90
N TYR A 165 -8.18 9.93 16.98
CA TYR A 165 -8.46 8.96 15.93
C TYR A 165 -8.70 7.54 16.44
N THR A 166 -7.91 7.08 17.43
CA THR A 166 -8.08 5.75 18.01
C THR A 166 -9.35 5.65 18.84
N ALA A 167 -9.73 6.72 19.56
CA ALA A 167 -11.01 6.82 20.25
C ALA A 167 -12.18 6.81 19.26
N PHE A 168 -12.13 7.60 18.18
CA PHE A 168 -13.13 7.60 17.11
C PHE A 168 -13.28 6.21 16.47
N LEU A 169 -12.18 5.53 16.16
CA LEU A 169 -12.20 4.18 15.57
C LEU A 169 -12.87 3.14 16.48
N ARG A 170 -12.71 3.27 17.80
CA ARG A 170 -13.34 2.38 18.79
C ARG A 170 -14.86 2.57 18.79
N GLU A 171 -15.32 3.81 18.96
CA GLU A 171 -16.75 4.15 18.98
C GLU A 171 -17.42 3.87 17.63
N PHE A 172 -16.75 4.17 16.52
CA PHE A 172 -17.23 3.84 15.17
C PHE A 172 -17.45 2.33 15.00
N LYS A 173 -16.53 1.49 15.50
CA LYS A 173 -16.71 0.02 15.46
C LYS A 173 -17.87 -0.46 16.31
N LEU A 174 -18.07 0.11 17.49
CA LEU A 174 -19.23 -0.23 18.34
C LEU A 174 -20.54 0.14 17.63
N LYS A 175 -20.62 1.35 17.05
CA LYS A 175 -21.77 1.81 16.27
C LYS A 175 -22.01 0.95 15.02
N GLN A 176 -20.95 0.51 14.33
CA GLN A 176 -21.05 -0.40 13.18
C GLN A 176 -21.57 -1.79 13.56
N GLN A 177 -21.14 -2.33 14.70
CA GLN A 177 -21.67 -3.59 15.24
C GLN A 177 -23.15 -3.46 15.62
N GLN A 178 -23.53 -2.32 16.21
CA GLN A 178 -24.91 -2.03 16.57
C GLN A 178 -25.79 -1.92 15.31
N TYR A 179 -25.35 -1.18 14.29
CA TYR A 179 -25.99 -1.10 12.99
C TYR A 179 -26.23 -2.48 12.35
N ALA A 180 -25.24 -3.37 12.39
CA ALA A 180 -25.39 -4.71 11.82
C ALA A 180 -26.52 -5.51 12.51
N LYS A 181 -26.66 -5.36 13.84
CA LYS A 181 -27.76 -5.97 14.60
C LYS A 181 -29.10 -5.33 14.26
N ASP A 182 -29.16 -4.00 14.24
CA ASP A 182 -30.38 -3.23 13.99
C ASP A 182 -30.91 -3.45 12.57
N LYS A 183 -30.04 -3.53 11.56
CA LYS A 183 -30.40 -3.84 10.18
C LYS A 183 -31.11 -5.19 10.06
N ILE A 184 -30.62 -6.22 10.76
CA ILE A 184 -31.24 -7.55 10.75
C ILE A 184 -32.60 -7.48 11.48
N ALA A 185 -32.63 -6.89 12.67
CA ALA A 185 -33.83 -6.83 13.50
C ALA A 185 -34.98 -6.02 12.87
N ILE A 186 -34.68 -4.84 12.31
CA ILE A 186 -35.68 -3.97 11.66
C ILE A 186 -36.03 -4.50 10.28
N GLY A 187 -35.09 -5.12 9.55
CA GLY A 187 -35.38 -5.83 8.30
C GLY A 187 -36.42 -6.94 8.48
N ALA A 188 -36.25 -7.79 9.50
CA ALA A 188 -37.22 -8.84 9.82
C ALA A 188 -38.60 -8.26 10.19
N LYS A 189 -38.64 -7.21 11.02
CA LYS A 189 -39.90 -6.52 11.37
C LYS A 189 -40.58 -5.91 10.15
N LYS A 190 -39.83 -5.37 9.20
CA LYS A 190 -40.37 -4.82 7.95
C LYS A 190 -41.04 -5.90 7.12
N GLU A 191 -40.40 -7.06 6.94
CA GLU A 191 -40.97 -8.20 6.23
C GLU A 191 -42.26 -8.73 6.90
N ASP A 192 -42.29 -8.77 8.24
CA ASP A 192 -43.48 -9.18 9.00
C ASP A 192 -44.65 -8.20 8.77
N ILE A 193 -44.40 -6.89 8.92
CA ILE A 193 -45.42 -5.86 8.72
C ILE A 193 -45.89 -5.80 7.25
N GLU A 194 -44.99 -6.04 6.29
CA GLU A 194 -45.35 -6.11 4.87
C GLU A 194 -46.30 -7.28 4.59
N ARG A 195 -46.07 -8.45 5.21
CA ARG A 195 -46.99 -9.60 5.13
C ARG A 195 -48.34 -9.28 5.75
N GLU A 196 -48.38 -8.65 6.92
CA GLU A 196 -49.62 -8.20 7.56
C GLU A 196 -50.39 -7.21 6.68
N ARG A 197 -49.68 -6.26 6.04
CA ARG A 197 -50.26 -5.26 5.14
C ARG A 197 -50.90 -5.91 3.92
N ASN A 198 -50.19 -6.84 3.28
CA ASN A 198 -50.70 -7.55 2.10
C ASN A 198 -51.93 -8.40 2.46
N HIS A 199 -51.94 -9.05 3.63
CA HIS A 199 -53.10 -9.75 4.14
C HIS A 199 -54.31 -8.82 4.33
N ALA A 200 -54.13 -7.67 4.99
CA ALA A 200 -55.19 -6.70 5.21
C ALA A 200 -55.77 -6.13 3.90
N ILE A 201 -54.92 -5.92 2.88
CA ILE A 201 -55.36 -5.51 1.53
C ILE A 201 -56.26 -6.57 0.90
N GLU A 202 -55.87 -7.84 0.99
CA GLU A 202 -56.64 -8.94 0.42
C GLU A 202 -57.99 -9.15 1.14
N GLU A 203 -58.03 -9.02 2.47
CA GLU A 203 -59.28 -9.07 3.22
C GLU A 203 -60.28 -7.97 2.80
N VAL A 204 -59.81 -6.72 2.65
CA VAL A 204 -60.67 -5.62 2.16
C VAL A 204 -61.21 -5.92 0.76
N LYS A 205 -60.36 -6.47 -0.12
CA LYS A 205 -60.75 -6.83 -1.49
C LYS A 205 -61.80 -7.95 -1.52
N GLN A 206 -61.67 -8.97 -0.67
CA GLN A 206 -62.65 -10.05 -0.55
C GLN A 206 -64.02 -9.53 -0.13
N VAL A 207 -64.07 -8.67 0.90
CA VAL A 207 -65.34 -8.09 1.37
C VAL A 207 -65.95 -7.15 0.31
N ALA A 208 -65.14 -6.37 -0.40
CA ALA A 208 -65.61 -5.53 -1.49
C ALA A 208 -66.25 -6.33 -2.64
N ASN A 209 -65.65 -7.47 -3.00
CA ASN A 209 -66.21 -8.39 -3.99
C ASN A 209 -67.56 -8.98 -3.51
N GLU A 210 -67.66 -9.33 -2.22
CA GLU A 210 -68.89 -9.85 -1.64
C GLU A 210 -70.03 -8.82 -1.62
N ILE A 211 -69.73 -7.57 -1.24
CA ILE A 211 -70.69 -6.46 -1.34
C ILE A 211 -71.20 -6.30 -2.78
N THR A 212 -70.30 -6.38 -3.76
CA THR A 212 -70.67 -6.26 -5.18
C THR A 212 -71.60 -7.40 -5.60
N ARG A 213 -71.29 -8.65 -5.21
CA ARG A 213 -72.13 -9.83 -5.49
C ARG A 213 -73.51 -9.76 -4.82
N LEU A 214 -73.58 -9.34 -3.56
CA LEU A 214 -74.84 -9.17 -2.85
C LEU A 214 -75.67 -8.03 -3.45
N GLY A 215 -75.01 -6.93 -3.85
CA GLY A 215 -75.65 -5.78 -4.48
C GLY A 215 -76.30 -6.12 -5.83
N THR A 216 -75.65 -6.93 -6.67
CA THR A 216 -76.23 -7.36 -7.96
C THR A 216 -77.45 -8.26 -7.77
N LEU A 217 -77.37 -9.25 -6.87
CA LEU A 217 -78.49 -10.14 -6.54
C LEU A 217 -79.68 -9.37 -5.96
N HIS A 218 -79.41 -8.45 -5.04
CA HIS A 218 -80.42 -7.61 -4.42
C HIS A 218 -81.14 -6.72 -5.46
N LYS A 219 -80.40 -6.14 -6.42
CA LYS A 219 -80.99 -5.36 -7.52
C LYS A 219 -81.92 -6.22 -8.39
N ALA A 220 -81.49 -7.42 -8.78
CA ALA A 220 -82.29 -8.34 -9.58
C ALA A 220 -83.61 -8.71 -8.86
N LEU A 221 -83.56 -9.03 -7.57
CA LEU A 221 -84.76 -9.33 -6.78
C LEU A 221 -85.73 -8.14 -6.70
N LYS A 222 -85.22 -6.91 -6.54
CA LYS A 222 -86.04 -5.69 -6.54
C LYS A 222 -86.75 -5.48 -7.88
N GLU A 223 -86.07 -5.73 -8.99
CA GLU A 223 -86.66 -5.64 -10.34
C GLU A 223 -87.77 -6.69 -10.54
N GLU A 224 -87.55 -7.94 -10.10
CA GLU A 224 -88.56 -9.01 -10.17
C GLU A 224 -89.81 -8.71 -9.33
N VAL A 225 -89.63 -8.21 -8.10
CA VAL A 225 -90.76 -7.82 -7.24
C VAL A 225 -91.56 -6.67 -7.88
N ALA A 226 -90.89 -5.68 -8.48
CA ALA A 226 -91.58 -4.59 -9.17
C ALA A 226 -92.44 -5.09 -10.34
N GLN A 227 -91.96 -6.08 -11.12
CA GLN A 227 -92.74 -6.69 -12.20
C GLN A 227 -93.96 -7.45 -11.67
N LEU A 228 -93.79 -8.26 -10.63
CA LEU A 228 -94.90 -9.00 -10.01
C LEU A 228 -95.93 -8.05 -9.38
N GLN A 229 -95.50 -6.95 -8.77
CA GLN A 229 -96.41 -5.92 -8.24
C GLN A 229 -97.25 -5.27 -9.35
N GLN A 230 -96.67 -5.01 -10.53
CA GLN A 230 -97.44 -4.50 -11.67
C GLN A 230 -98.51 -5.51 -12.13
N GLN A 231 -98.19 -6.81 -12.15
CA GLN A 231 -99.16 -7.85 -12.48
C GLN A 231 -100.27 -7.95 -11.42
N LYS A 232 -99.93 -7.88 -10.14
CA LYS A 232 -100.89 -7.82 -9.03
C LYS A 232 -101.84 -6.62 -9.17
N ILE A 233 -101.32 -5.42 -9.43
CA ILE A 233 -102.13 -4.21 -9.61
C ILE A 233 -103.12 -4.38 -10.77
N LYS A 234 -102.68 -4.96 -11.90
CA LYS A 234 -103.56 -5.27 -13.04
C LYS A 234 -104.67 -6.24 -12.65
N ALA A 235 -104.35 -7.31 -11.94
CA ALA A 235 -105.34 -8.29 -11.47
C ALA A 235 -106.34 -7.68 -10.47
N GLU A 236 -105.87 -6.86 -9.53
CA GLU A 236 -106.70 -6.18 -8.54
C GLU A 236 -107.59 -5.11 -9.19
N LYS A 237 -107.13 -4.46 -10.27
CA LYS A 237 -107.97 -3.55 -11.07
C LYS A 237 -109.11 -4.30 -11.76
N ILE A 238 -108.87 -5.52 -12.26
CA ILE A 238 -109.93 -6.37 -12.83
C ILE A 238 -110.94 -6.74 -11.74
N LEU A 239 -110.50 -7.15 -10.55
CA LEU A 239 -111.39 -7.42 -9.41
C LEU A 239 -112.23 -6.18 -9.02
N GLY A 240 -111.62 -5.00 -9.01
CA GLY A 240 -112.28 -3.74 -8.65
C GLY A 240 -113.38 -3.30 -9.61
N GLN A 241 -113.39 -3.79 -10.85
CA GLN A 241 -114.46 -3.54 -11.82
C GLN A 241 -115.77 -4.28 -11.48
N PHE A 242 -115.70 -5.34 -10.66
CA PHE A 242 -116.84 -6.17 -10.27
C PHE A 242 -117.10 -6.02 -8.77
N ALA A 243 -117.78 -4.92 -8.38
CA ALA A 243 -118.11 -4.67 -6.99
C ALA A 243 -119.01 -5.80 -6.41
N HIS A 244 -118.61 -6.34 -5.25
CA HIS A 244 -119.32 -7.35 -4.45
C HIS A 244 -119.37 -8.80 -4.98
N LYS A 245 -118.51 -9.19 -5.94
CA LYS A 245 -118.37 -10.61 -6.36
C LYS A 245 -117.06 -11.23 -5.86
N SER A 246 -117.07 -12.52 -5.54
CA SER A 246 -115.83 -13.24 -5.19
C SER A 246 -114.97 -13.47 -6.44
N GLN A 247 -113.66 -13.68 -6.27
CA GLN A 247 -112.75 -13.97 -7.40
C GLN A 247 -113.21 -15.18 -8.23
N GLN A 248 -113.70 -16.23 -7.57
CA GLN A 248 -114.22 -17.42 -8.24
C GLN A 248 -115.52 -17.12 -9.02
N ASP A 249 -116.39 -16.26 -8.47
CA ASP A 249 -117.62 -15.85 -9.17
C ASP A 249 -117.31 -14.96 -10.37
N ILE A 250 -116.27 -14.12 -10.30
CA ILE A 250 -115.82 -13.28 -11.42
C ILE A 250 -115.23 -14.16 -12.52
N ILE A 251 -114.36 -15.12 -12.17
CA ILE A 251 -113.82 -16.09 -13.13
C ILE A 251 -114.96 -16.91 -13.75
N ALA A 252 -115.91 -17.39 -12.95
CA ALA A 252 -117.08 -18.13 -13.44
C ALA A 252 -117.94 -17.28 -14.39
N GLU A 253 -118.22 -16.02 -14.06
CA GLU A 253 -118.95 -15.09 -14.92
C GLU A 253 -118.20 -14.84 -16.23
N MET A 254 -116.90 -14.55 -16.18
CA MET A 254 -116.06 -14.37 -17.37
C MET A 254 -116.01 -15.64 -18.23
N THR A 255 -116.00 -16.82 -17.60
CA THR A 255 -116.03 -18.13 -18.26
C THR A 255 -117.38 -18.38 -18.92
N ILE A 256 -118.49 -18.03 -18.26
CA ILE A 256 -119.84 -18.10 -18.81
C ILE A 256 -119.97 -17.15 -20.01
N GLN A 257 -119.46 -15.92 -19.90
CA GLN A 257 -119.46 -14.97 -21.01
C GLN A 257 -118.60 -15.47 -22.18
N ARG A 258 -117.41 -16.01 -21.89
CA ARG A 258 -116.57 -16.67 -22.89
C ARG A 258 -117.31 -17.80 -23.60
N HIS A 259 -118.02 -18.65 -22.85
CA HIS A 259 -118.80 -19.76 -23.40
C HIS A 259 -119.94 -19.27 -24.30
N ARG A 260 -120.67 -18.22 -23.89
CA ARG A 260 -121.72 -17.61 -24.72
C ARG A 260 -121.16 -17.05 -26.03
N TYR A 261 -120.00 -16.41 -25.99
CA TYR A 261 -119.35 -15.91 -27.20
C TYR A 261 -118.88 -17.06 -28.12
N ASP A 262 -118.40 -18.17 -27.55
CA ASP A 262 -118.03 -19.38 -28.29
C ASP A 262 -119.24 -20.09 -28.96
N GLU A 263 -120.36 -20.23 -28.26
CA GLU A 263 -121.57 -20.83 -28.82
C GLU A 263 -122.16 -20.02 -29.99
N ASN A 264 -122.20 -18.70 -29.85
CA ASN A 264 -122.65 -17.81 -30.91
C ASN A 264 -121.74 -17.89 -32.15
N PHE A 265 -120.43 -18.06 -31.94
CA PHE A 265 -119.48 -18.27 -33.03
C PHE A 265 -119.75 -19.59 -33.79
N LYS A 266 -120.05 -20.67 -33.07
CA LYS A 266 -120.37 -21.99 -33.66
C LYS A 266 -121.68 -21.99 -34.45
N ALA A 267 -122.73 -21.37 -33.94
CA ALA A 267 -124.04 -21.31 -34.62
C ALA A 267 -123.98 -20.62 -35.99
N MET A 268 -123.17 -19.57 -36.13
CA MET A 268 -122.97 -18.89 -37.42
C MET A 268 -122.28 -19.77 -38.47
N GLN A 269 -121.44 -20.72 -38.04
CA GLN A 269 -120.70 -21.62 -38.94
C GLN A 269 -121.60 -22.67 -39.60
N ALA A 270 -122.66 -23.12 -38.91
CA ALA A 270 -123.59 -24.13 -39.42
C ALA A 270 -124.49 -23.62 -40.56
N LYS A 271 -124.89 -22.34 -40.54
CA LYS A 271 -125.76 -21.71 -41.56
C LYS A 271 -125.08 -21.65 -42.95
N GLU A 272 -123.77 -21.47 -42.98
CA GLU A 272 -122.98 -21.34 -44.21
C GLU A 272 -122.86 -22.67 -44.99
N ASN A 273 -122.72 -23.79 -44.28
CA ASN A 273 -122.60 -25.12 -44.87
C ASN A 273 -123.88 -25.57 -45.61
N MET A 274 -125.06 -25.16 -45.15
CA MET A 274 -126.34 -25.58 -45.72
C MET A 274 -126.65 -24.91 -47.08
N VAL A 275 -126.18 -23.67 -47.27
CA VAL A 275 -126.29 -22.94 -48.55
C VAL A 275 -125.48 -23.62 -49.66
N ILE A 276 -124.30 -24.13 -49.33
CA ILE A 276 -123.39 -24.79 -50.29
C ILE A 276 -124.04 -26.08 -50.82
N LEU A 277 -124.71 -26.85 -49.97
CA LEU A 277 -125.31 -28.14 -50.34
C LEU A 277 -126.47 -27.99 -51.36
N ILE A 278 -127.27 -26.92 -51.25
CA ILE A 278 -128.37 -26.62 -52.18
C ILE A 278 -127.87 -26.34 -53.61
N GLN A 279 -126.71 -25.68 -53.73
CA GLN A 279 -126.14 -25.38 -55.05
C GLN A 279 -125.68 -26.65 -55.78
N GLN A 280 -125.13 -27.62 -55.06
CA GLN A 280 -124.65 -28.88 -55.65
C GLN A 280 -125.78 -29.73 -56.24
N LYS A 281 -126.89 -29.91 -55.50
CA LYS A 281 -128.04 -30.71 -55.96
C LYS A 281 -128.73 -30.11 -57.18
N ASN A 282 -128.80 -28.79 -57.28
CA ASN A 282 -129.36 -28.12 -58.47
C ASN A 282 -128.60 -28.45 -59.76
N LYS A 283 -127.28 -28.58 -59.70
CA LYS A 283 -126.45 -28.90 -60.86
C LYS A 283 -126.72 -30.31 -61.39
N GLN A 284 -126.84 -31.30 -60.50
CA GLN A 284 -127.10 -32.70 -60.88
C GLN A 284 -128.43 -32.88 -61.62
N LYS A 285 -129.46 -32.13 -61.21
CA LYS A 285 -130.77 -32.15 -61.89
C LYS A 285 -130.67 -31.72 -63.35
N GLN A 286 -129.91 -30.66 -63.64
CA GLN A 286 -129.78 -30.14 -65.01
C GLN A 286 -129.13 -31.15 -65.97
N ASP A 287 -128.16 -31.93 -65.49
CA ASP A 287 -127.47 -32.93 -66.30
C ASP A 287 -128.40 -34.10 -66.71
N LEU A 288 -129.31 -34.53 -65.82
CA LEU A 288 -130.30 -35.57 -66.12
C LEU A 288 -131.32 -35.13 -67.18
N GLU A 289 -131.78 -33.87 -67.09
CA GLU A 289 -132.72 -33.30 -68.07
C GLU A 289 -132.13 -33.27 -69.50
N ALA A 290 -130.82 -33.07 -69.64
CA ALA A 290 -130.15 -33.09 -70.93
C ALA A 290 -130.11 -34.51 -71.55
N LYS A 291 -129.86 -35.56 -70.73
CA LYS A 291 -129.82 -36.95 -71.20
C LYS A 291 -131.17 -37.45 -71.70
N ILE A 292 -132.24 -37.13 -70.97
CA ILE A 292 -133.61 -37.46 -71.36
C ILE A 292 -133.91 -36.92 -72.76
N LYS A 293 -133.54 -35.66 -73.02
CA LYS A 293 -133.77 -35.00 -74.30
C LYS A 293 -133.05 -35.70 -75.47
N ALA A 294 -131.86 -36.23 -75.25
CA ALA A 294 -131.10 -36.95 -76.27
C ALA A 294 -131.72 -38.32 -76.59
N ALA A 295 -132.13 -39.09 -75.57
CA ALA A 295 -132.80 -40.37 -75.76
C ALA A 295 -134.16 -40.21 -76.48
N GLN A 296 -134.91 -39.14 -76.20
CA GLN A 296 -136.16 -38.82 -76.89
C GLN A 296 -135.94 -38.65 -78.40
N ASN A 297 -134.89 -37.92 -78.79
CA ASN A 297 -134.58 -37.65 -80.19
C ASN A 297 -134.22 -38.93 -80.99
N GLY A 298 -133.58 -39.91 -80.34
CA GLY A 298 -133.28 -41.21 -80.94
C GLY A 298 -134.50 -42.10 -81.19
N LEU A 299 -135.56 -41.95 -80.38
CA LEU A 299 -136.86 -42.61 -80.57
C LEU A 299 -137.65 -42.01 -81.73
N ASP A 300 -137.68 -40.69 -81.82
CA ASP A 300 -138.49 -39.97 -82.81
C ASP A 300 -137.99 -40.17 -84.25
N ASN A 301 -136.68 -40.40 -84.44
CA ASN A 301 -136.02 -40.49 -85.77
C ASN A 301 -135.41 -41.87 -86.04
N HIS A 302 -136.13 -42.93 -85.67
CA HIS A 302 -135.61 -44.29 -85.63
C HIS A 302 -135.08 -44.81 -86.99
N ASP A 303 -135.73 -44.50 -88.10
CA ASP A 303 -135.31 -44.99 -89.44
C ASP A 303 -133.99 -44.37 -89.92
N LEU A 304 -133.63 -43.21 -89.36
CA LEU A 304 -132.38 -42.52 -89.67
C LEU A 304 -131.23 -42.91 -88.74
N LEU A 305 -131.44 -43.84 -87.80
CA LEU A 305 -130.35 -44.41 -87.01
C LEU A 305 -129.34 -45.11 -87.92
N LEU A 306 -128.06 -44.88 -87.66
CA LEU A 306 -126.95 -45.47 -88.41
C LEU A 306 -127.08 -46.99 -88.45
N ALA A 307 -127.49 -47.60 -87.34
CA ALA A 307 -127.73 -49.04 -87.24
C ALA A 307 -128.87 -49.55 -88.14
N ASN A 308 -129.90 -48.75 -88.40
CA ASN A 308 -131.03 -49.19 -89.22
C ASN A 308 -130.80 -49.01 -90.72
N GLN A 309 -129.76 -48.27 -91.11
CA GLN A 309 -129.43 -48.00 -92.51
C GLN A 309 -128.35 -48.94 -93.08
N LEU A 310 -127.63 -49.66 -92.21
CA LEU A 310 -126.50 -50.52 -92.60
C LEU A 310 -126.93 -51.98 -92.78
N PRO A 311 -126.19 -52.78 -93.58
CA PRO A 311 -126.45 -54.22 -93.70
C PRO A 311 -126.25 -54.94 -92.36
N SER A 312 -127.02 -56.03 -92.14
CA SER A 312 -127.09 -56.75 -90.86
C SER A 312 -125.72 -57.08 -90.27
N HIS A 313 -124.81 -57.63 -91.09
CA HIS A 313 -123.44 -57.95 -90.64
C HIS A 313 -122.73 -56.71 -90.10
N SER A 314 -122.71 -55.63 -90.88
CA SER A 314 -122.04 -54.38 -90.53
C SER A 314 -122.56 -53.78 -89.23
N VAL A 315 -123.86 -53.84 -88.99
CA VAL A 315 -124.50 -53.32 -87.78
C VAL A 315 -124.12 -54.13 -86.56
N HIS A 316 -124.18 -55.45 -86.65
CA HIS A 316 -123.81 -56.33 -85.54
C HIS A 316 -122.33 -56.12 -85.17
N ILE A 317 -121.44 -56.01 -86.15
CA ILE A 317 -120.02 -55.74 -85.91
C ILE A 317 -119.83 -54.37 -85.23
N LEU A 318 -120.40 -53.29 -85.79
CA LEU A 318 -120.19 -51.94 -85.23
C LEU A 318 -120.79 -51.79 -83.83
N GLY A 319 -121.98 -52.33 -83.58
CA GLY A 319 -122.59 -52.34 -82.25
C GLY A 319 -121.78 -53.12 -81.22
N SER A 320 -121.14 -54.22 -81.65
CA SER A 320 -120.25 -55.02 -80.80
C SER A 320 -118.91 -54.33 -80.50
N ILE A 321 -118.48 -53.39 -81.35
CA ILE A 321 -117.29 -52.56 -81.11
C ILE A 321 -117.60 -51.44 -80.12
N ASN A 322 -118.69 -50.69 -80.35
CA ASN A 322 -119.18 -49.67 -79.44
C ASN A 322 -120.68 -49.43 -79.67
N GLU A 323 -121.49 -49.66 -78.63
CA GLU A 323 -122.95 -49.50 -78.67
C GLU A 323 -123.38 -48.07 -79.03
N ASP A 324 -122.54 -47.05 -78.78
CA ASP A 324 -122.86 -45.67 -79.15
C ASP A 324 -123.11 -45.50 -80.65
N PHE A 325 -122.42 -46.28 -81.52
CA PHE A 325 -122.66 -46.25 -82.96
C PHE A 325 -124.09 -46.65 -83.31
N LEU A 326 -124.74 -47.46 -82.48
CA LEU A 326 -126.12 -47.85 -82.67
C LEU A 326 -127.06 -46.67 -82.44
N ASN A 327 -126.70 -45.74 -81.55
CA ASN A 327 -127.54 -44.61 -81.12
C ASN A 327 -127.33 -43.34 -81.97
N ILE A 328 -126.45 -43.38 -82.98
CA ILE A 328 -126.20 -42.22 -83.85
C ILE A 328 -127.33 -42.08 -84.86
N THR A 329 -128.16 -41.06 -84.68
CA THR A 329 -129.14 -40.65 -85.70
C THR A 329 -128.45 -39.77 -86.73
N ALA A 330 -128.39 -40.22 -87.98
CA ALA A 330 -127.87 -39.40 -89.07
C ALA A 330 -128.93 -38.37 -89.50
N ASN A 331 -128.50 -37.18 -89.91
CA ASN A 331 -129.44 -36.15 -90.36
C ASN A 331 -130.01 -36.43 -91.78
N SER A 332 -129.43 -37.38 -92.52
CA SER A 332 -129.86 -37.77 -93.88
C SER A 332 -129.46 -39.23 -94.19
N PRO A 333 -130.10 -39.91 -95.16
CA PRO A 333 -129.74 -41.27 -95.55
C PRO A 333 -128.28 -41.40 -96.02
N LEU A 334 -127.60 -42.49 -95.67
CA LEU A 334 -126.21 -42.75 -96.05
C LEU A 334 -126.07 -42.93 -97.57
N THR A 335 -124.99 -42.37 -98.15
CA THR A 335 -124.67 -42.55 -99.57
C THR A 335 -124.17 -43.96 -99.86
N GLU A 336 -124.39 -44.46 -101.08
CA GLU A 336 -123.96 -45.82 -101.49
C GLU A 336 -122.46 -46.06 -101.30
N GLU A 337 -121.63 -45.03 -101.53
CA GLU A 337 -120.18 -45.13 -101.31
C GLU A 337 -119.85 -45.36 -99.82
N ALA A 338 -120.52 -44.66 -98.91
CA ALA A 338 -120.33 -44.83 -97.47
C ALA A 338 -120.82 -46.19 -96.98
N LEU A 339 -121.99 -46.65 -97.46
CA LEU A 339 -122.51 -47.99 -97.16
C LEU A 339 -121.53 -49.09 -97.59
N ARG A 340 -120.93 -48.92 -98.78
CA ARG A 340 -119.95 -49.87 -99.31
C ARG A 340 -118.67 -49.85 -98.49
N GLN A 341 -118.12 -48.68 -98.18
CA GLN A 341 -116.90 -48.56 -97.36
C GLN A 341 -117.06 -49.17 -95.96
N ILE A 342 -118.21 -48.94 -95.31
CA ILE A 342 -118.51 -49.53 -94.00
C ILE A 342 -118.67 -51.05 -94.11
N SER A 343 -119.32 -51.53 -95.16
CA SER A 343 -119.50 -52.96 -95.39
C SER A 343 -118.17 -53.67 -95.70
N ASP A 344 -117.31 -53.05 -96.52
CA ASP A 344 -115.97 -53.57 -96.82
C ASP A 344 -115.09 -53.63 -95.56
N PHE A 345 -115.17 -52.61 -94.70
CA PHE A 345 -114.46 -52.58 -93.42
C PHE A 345 -114.95 -53.66 -92.46
N THR A 346 -116.27 -53.79 -92.28
CA THR A 346 -116.86 -54.77 -91.36
C THR A 346 -116.76 -56.21 -91.88
N ALA A 347 -116.61 -56.42 -93.18
CA ALA A 347 -116.33 -57.73 -93.77
C ALA A 347 -114.96 -58.31 -93.37
N LEU A 348 -114.02 -57.47 -92.92
CA LEU A 348 -112.73 -57.93 -92.39
C LEU A 348 -112.84 -58.56 -90.98
N PHE A 349 -114.01 -58.45 -90.35
CA PHE A 349 -114.31 -59.04 -89.05
C PHE A 349 -115.13 -60.33 -89.22
N THR A 350 -114.69 -61.38 -88.54
CA THR A 350 -115.43 -62.64 -88.37
C THR A 350 -115.71 -62.86 -86.89
N VAL A 351 -116.61 -63.78 -86.57
CA VAL A 351 -116.87 -64.19 -85.17
C VAL A 351 -116.15 -65.50 -84.92
N ASP A 352 -115.40 -65.60 -83.84
CA ASP A 352 -114.71 -66.84 -83.46
C ASP A 352 -115.60 -67.79 -82.64
N ASP A 353 -115.07 -69.00 -82.36
CA ASP A 353 -115.79 -70.06 -81.64
C ASP A 353 -116.17 -69.67 -80.19
N ALA A 354 -115.54 -68.64 -79.62
CA ALA A 354 -115.85 -68.11 -78.29
C ALA A 354 -116.79 -66.89 -78.34
N ASN A 355 -117.36 -66.60 -79.51
CA ASN A 355 -118.29 -65.51 -79.79
C ASN A 355 -117.68 -64.10 -79.63
N HIS A 356 -116.36 -63.96 -79.81
CA HIS A 356 -115.69 -62.67 -79.91
C HIS A 356 -115.47 -62.27 -81.37
N LEU A 357 -115.36 -60.98 -81.62
CA LEU A 357 -114.93 -60.48 -82.91
C LEU A 357 -113.45 -60.82 -83.16
N SER A 358 -113.17 -61.47 -84.28
CA SER A 358 -111.84 -61.68 -84.81
C SER A 358 -111.60 -60.77 -86.01
N PHE A 359 -110.58 -59.92 -85.95
CA PHE A 359 -110.18 -59.07 -87.06
C PHE A 359 -108.96 -59.68 -87.75
N LEU A 360 -109.04 -59.99 -89.05
CA LEU A 360 -107.95 -60.62 -89.81
C LEU A 360 -107.35 -61.86 -89.10
N SER A 361 -108.22 -62.71 -88.56
CA SER A 361 -107.86 -63.94 -87.83
C SER A 361 -107.20 -63.74 -86.45
N PHE A 362 -107.25 -62.53 -85.87
CA PHE A 362 -106.89 -62.28 -84.47
C PHE A 362 -108.13 -61.99 -83.63
N THR A 363 -108.38 -62.83 -82.61
CA THR A 363 -109.46 -62.64 -81.62
C THR A 363 -109.25 -61.37 -80.80
N LEU A 364 -110.26 -60.50 -80.77
CA LEU A 364 -110.33 -59.33 -79.89
C LEU A 364 -111.07 -59.71 -78.59
N PRO A 365 -110.36 -59.96 -77.47
CA PRO A 365 -110.93 -60.61 -76.30
C PRO A 365 -111.96 -59.77 -75.52
N ASN A 366 -112.09 -58.47 -75.79
CA ASN A 366 -113.02 -57.57 -75.09
C ASN A 366 -114.21 -57.13 -75.94
N THR A 367 -114.39 -57.71 -77.14
CA THR A 367 -115.50 -57.37 -78.03
C THR A 367 -116.32 -58.62 -78.28
N PHE A 368 -117.31 -58.85 -77.40
CA PHE A 368 -118.30 -59.90 -77.56
C PHE A 368 -119.25 -59.54 -78.70
N TYR A 369 -119.53 -60.52 -79.56
CA TYR A 369 -120.49 -60.34 -80.63
C TYR A 369 -121.91 -60.24 -80.07
N HIS A 370 -122.49 -59.06 -80.24
CA HIS A 370 -123.86 -58.73 -79.86
C HIS A 370 -124.69 -58.49 -81.12
N PRO A 371 -125.63 -59.42 -81.46
CA PRO A 371 -126.53 -59.21 -82.56
C PRO A 371 -127.48 -58.06 -82.22
N TYR A 372 -127.28 -56.94 -82.93
CA TYR A 372 -128.20 -55.81 -82.94
C TYR A 372 -129.65 -56.21 -83.24
N ASP A 373 -130.56 -55.69 -82.42
CA ASP A 373 -132.00 -55.87 -82.48
C ASP A 373 -132.66 -54.49 -82.29
N ALA A 374 -133.26 -53.97 -83.36
CA ALA A 374 -133.80 -52.62 -83.40
C ALA A 374 -134.94 -52.39 -82.38
N ASP A 375 -135.75 -53.41 -82.10
CA ASP A 375 -136.88 -53.30 -81.16
C ASP A 375 -136.39 -53.22 -79.70
N LYS A 376 -135.31 -53.95 -79.38
CA LYS A 376 -134.67 -53.87 -78.06
C LYS A 376 -134.07 -52.50 -77.80
N GLN A 377 -133.40 -51.90 -78.79
CA GLN A 377 -132.81 -50.58 -78.64
C GLN A 377 -133.87 -49.50 -78.44
N ARG A 378 -134.99 -49.59 -79.18
CA ARG A 378 -136.14 -48.70 -78.98
C ARG A 378 -136.68 -48.78 -77.55
N SER A 379 -136.82 -49.99 -77.01
CA SER A 379 -137.25 -50.22 -75.62
C SER A 379 -136.26 -49.69 -74.57
N GLN A 380 -134.96 -49.67 -74.88
CA GLN A 380 -133.95 -49.09 -73.99
C GLN A 380 -134.09 -47.57 -73.89
N PHE A 381 -134.29 -46.87 -75.01
CA PHE A 381 -134.51 -45.42 -74.98
C PHE A 381 -135.72 -45.02 -74.11
N GLU A 382 -136.84 -45.75 -74.22
CA GLU A 382 -138.04 -45.49 -73.42
C GLU A 382 -137.80 -45.70 -71.91
N LYS A 383 -137.04 -46.74 -71.55
CA LYS A 383 -136.65 -47.00 -70.16
C LYS A 383 -135.79 -45.88 -69.58
N THR A 384 -134.77 -45.43 -70.31
CA THR A 384 -133.87 -44.35 -69.87
C THR A 384 -134.65 -43.06 -69.62
N ILE A 385 -135.55 -42.69 -70.53
CA ILE A 385 -136.42 -41.50 -70.37
C ILE A 385 -137.26 -41.60 -69.10
N THR A 386 -137.83 -42.78 -68.83
CA THR A 386 -138.73 -42.96 -67.67
C THR A 386 -137.97 -42.91 -66.35
N GLN A 387 -136.79 -43.55 -66.29
CA GLN A 387 -135.97 -43.63 -65.09
C GLN A 387 -135.38 -42.27 -64.70
N ASP A 388 -134.72 -41.59 -65.64
CA ASP A 388 -134.03 -40.33 -65.37
C ASP A 388 -135.04 -39.21 -65.00
N ASN A 389 -136.25 -39.24 -65.57
CA ASN A 389 -137.32 -38.30 -65.20
C ASN A 389 -137.75 -38.45 -63.73
N LYS A 390 -137.81 -39.69 -63.23
CA LYS A 390 -138.16 -39.97 -61.82
C LYS A 390 -137.07 -39.44 -60.87
N GLU A 391 -135.81 -39.59 -61.25
CA GLU A 391 -134.68 -39.14 -60.45
C GLU A 391 -134.57 -37.60 -60.42
N ALA A 392 -134.76 -36.92 -61.56
CA ALA A 392 -134.83 -35.46 -61.62
C ALA A 392 -135.99 -34.87 -60.78
N SER A 393 -137.12 -35.57 -60.72
CA SER A 393 -138.25 -35.19 -59.86
C SER A 393 -137.92 -35.32 -58.37
N THR A 394 -137.23 -36.41 -57.98
CA THR A 394 -136.80 -36.64 -56.59
C THR A 394 -135.83 -35.55 -56.12
N LEU A 395 -134.83 -35.23 -56.94
CA LEU A 395 -133.91 -34.11 -56.66
C LEU A 395 -134.63 -32.78 -56.50
N SER A 396 -135.70 -32.55 -57.28
CA SER A 396 -136.51 -31.32 -57.16
C SER A 396 -137.22 -31.23 -55.80
N GLN A 397 -137.71 -32.35 -55.29
CA GLN A 397 -138.36 -32.41 -53.98
C GLN A 397 -137.35 -32.13 -52.86
N GLU A 398 -136.18 -32.78 -52.89
CA GLU A 398 -135.12 -32.57 -51.89
C GLU A 398 -134.61 -31.11 -51.86
N ILE A 399 -134.45 -30.49 -53.03
CA ILE A 399 -134.09 -29.07 -53.14
C ILE A 399 -135.19 -28.19 -52.52
N GLY A 400 -136.46 -28.56 -52.68
CA GLY A 400 -137.60 -27.87 -52.05
C GLY A 400 -137.58 -27.96 -50.53
N GLU A 401 -137.29 -29.15 -49.98
CA GLU A 401 -137.17 -29.37 -48.53
C GLU A 401 -136.00 -28.60 -47.92
N LEU A 402 -134.83 -28.64 -48.56
CA LEU A 402 -133.65 -27.88 -48.09
C LEU A 402 -133.87 -26.37 -48.14
N ASN A 403 -134.53 -25.85 -49.18
CA ASN A 403 -134.89 -24.43 -49.24
C ASN A 403 -135.94 -24.04 -48.19
N SER A 404 -136.88 -24.93 -47.86
CA SER A 404 -137.88 -24.71 -46.81
C SER A 404 -137.23 -24.71 -45.41
N ALA A 405 -136.23 -25.56 -45.18
CA ALA A 405 -135.45 -25.53 -43.97
C ALA A 405 -134.59 -24.26 -43.88
N LEU A 406 -134.03 -23.78 -45.00
CA LEU A 406 -133.27 -22.53 -45.05
C LEU A 406 -134.15 -21.29 -44.81
N SER A 407 -135.41 -21.31 -45.26
CA SER A 407 -136.35 -20.20 -45.06
C SER A 407 -136.86 -20.07 -43.62
N GLN A 408 -136.85 -21.15 -42.83
CA GLN A 408 -137.07 -21.09 -41.38
C GLN A 408 -135.94 -20.33 -40.64
N PHE A 409 -134.74 -20.24 -41.23
CA PHE A 409 -133.62 -19.46 -40.70
C PHE A 409 -133.58 -18.00 -41.18
N ASP A 410 -134.54 -17.58 -42.01
CA ASP A 410 -134.56 -16.27 -42.69
C ASP A 410 -135.77 -15.42 -42.28
N THR A 411 -135.90 -15.16 -40.97
CA THR A 411 -136.45 -13.88 -40.49
C THR A 411 -135.31 -12.91 -40.19
N ASP A 412 -135.29 -11.82 -40.96
CA ASP A 412 -134.65 -10.53 -40.73
C ASP A 412 -133.11 -10.43 -40.60
N ILE A 413 -132.52 -9.58 -41.45
CA ILE A 413 -131.21 -8.91 -41.27
C ILE A 413 -129.97 -9.84 -41.23
N GLY A 414 -129.49 -10.34 -42.40
CA GLY A 414 -128.42 -11.35 -42.36
C GLY A 414 -127.46 -11.51 -43.54
N LYS A 415 -127.22 -10.51 -44.39
CA LYS A 415 -126.24 -10.64 -45.50
C LYS A 415 -125.02 -9.69 -45.50
N LYS A 416 -124.88 -8.78 -44.51
CA LYS A 416 -123.68 -7.90 -44.36
C LYS A 416 -123.15 -7.71 -42.92
N ILE A 417 -123.72 -8.37 -41.91
CA ILE A 417 -123.35 -8.21 -40.48
C ILE A 417 -122.52 -9.39 -39.92
N ALA A 418 -122.33 -10.48 -40.67
CA ALA A 418 -121.78 -11.73 -40.15
C ALA A 418 -120.24 -11.73 -39.94
N GLU A 419 -119.45 -11.05 -40.77
CA GLU A 419 -117.98 -11.10 -40.66
C GLU A 419 -117.40 -10.19 -39.56
N GLY A 420 -117.91 -8.96 -39.41
CA GLY A 420 -117.40 -8.00 -38.41
C GLY A 420 -117.69 -8.41 -36.95
N LYS A 421 -118.85 -9.03 -36.68
CA LYS A 421 -119.17 -9.56 -35.35
C LYS A 421 -118.34 -10.79 -34.97
N LYS A 422 -117.93 -11.60 -35.96
CA LYS A 422 -117.13 -12.81 -35.76
C LYS A 422 -115.72 -12.49 -35.24
N GLN A 423 -115.06 -11.49 -35.83
CA GLN A 423 -113.72 -11.07 -35.41
C GLN A 423 -113.74 -10.43 -34.01
N ALA A 424 -114.73 -9.59 -33.72
CA ALA A 424 -114.90 -8.98 -32.41
C ALA A 424 -115.14 -10.02 -31.30
N LEU A 425 -115.95 -11.06 -31.56
CA LEU A 425 -116.16 -12.17 -30.61
C LEU A 425 -114.85 -12.93 -30.32
N LYS A 426 -113.98 -13.10 -31.32
CA LYS A 426 -112.69 -13.78 -31.14
C LYS A 426 -111.71 -12.97 -30.28
N GLU A 427 -111.63 -11.65 -30.49
CA GLU A 427 -110.77 -10.77 -29.69
C GLU A 427 -111.22 -10.71 -28.22
N GLN A 428 -112.54 -10.66 -27.98
CA GLN A 428 -113.11 -10.69 -26.64
C GLN A 428 -112.85 -12.02 -25.90
N ILE A 429 -112.83 -13.15 -26.61
CA ILE A 429 -112.46 -14.45 -26.03
C ILE A 429 -111.00 -14.43 -25.56
N VAL A 430 -110.07 -13.89 -26.37
CA VAL A 430 -108.64 -13.83 -26.01
C VAL A 430 -108.39 -12.92 -24.80
N GLU A 431 -109.07 -11.76 -24.75
CA GLU A 431 -108.97 -10.85 -23.62
C GLU A 431 -109.53 -11.48 -22.33
N LEU A 432 -110.66 -12.19 -22.42
CA LEU A 432 -111.24 -12.92 -21.30
C LEU A 432 -110.33 -14.05 -20.82
N ASP A 433 -109.72 -14.83 -21.73
CA ASP A 433 -108.76 -15.89 -21.35
C ASP A 433 -107.52 -15.33 -20.64
N ALA A 434 -107.00 -14.18 -21.10
CA ALA A 434 -105.86 -13.52 -20.46
C ALA A 434 -106.21 -13.00 -19.05
N ASN A 435 -107.41 -12.43 -18.89
CA ASN A 435 -107.90 -11.94 -17.59
C ASN A 435 -108.19 -13.10 -16.63
N ILE A 436 -108.79 -14.19 -17.10
CA ILE A 436 -109.03 -15.42 -16.31
C ILE A 436 -107.70 -15.98 -15.80
N THR A 437 -106.70 -16.16 -16.68
CA THR A 437 -105.39 -16.69 -16.32
C THR A 437 -104.68 -15.82 -15.26
N LEU A 438 -104.74 -14.50 -15.42
CA LEU A 438 -104.14 -13.55 -14.47
C LEU A 438 -104.82 -13.60 -13.10
N LEU A 439 -106.15 -13.76 -13.06
CA LEU A 439 -106.91 -13.90 -11.82
C LEU A 439 -106.65 -15.25 -11.15
N GLU A 440 -106.63 -16.36 -11.89
CA GLU A 440 -106.28 -17.68 -11.38
C GLU A 440 -104.88 -17.70 -10.75
N GLY A 441 -103.92 -17.02 -11.37
CA GLY A 441 -102.54 -16.90 -10.87
C GLY A 441 -102.33 -15.88 -9.75
N LEU A 442 -103.34 -15.13 -9.33
CA LEU A 442 -103.18 -13.99 -8.40
C LEU A 442 -102.69 -14.41 -7.00
N SER A 443 -103.15 -15.54 -6.48
CA SER A 443 -102.70 -16.06 -5.18
C SER A 443 -101.22 -16.43 -5.22
N LEU A 444 -100.76 -17.06 -6.31
CA LEU A 444 -99.37 -17.41 -6.54
C LEU A 444 -98.49 -16.16 -6.68
N ILE A 445 -98.93 -15.15 -7.44
CA ILE A 445 -98.22 -13.86 -7.58
C ILE A 445 -98.07 -13.17 -6.22
N LYS A 446 -99.12 -13.15 -5.38
CA LYS A 446 -99.07 -12.57 -4.03
C LYS A 446 -98.06 -13.31 -3.14
N SER A 447 -98.06 -14.64 -3.16
CA SER A 447 -97.10 -15.46 -2.41
C SER A 447 -95.65 -15.24 -2.89
N GLN A 448 -95.42 -15.14 -4.20
CA GLN A 448 -94.08 -14.86 -4.77
C GLN A 448 -93.57 -13.46 -4.42
N ILE A 449 -94.45 -12.45 -4.36
CA ILE A 449 -94.08 -11.11 -3.89
C ILE A 449 -93.64 -11.17 -2.43
N GLU A 450 -94.38 -11.88 -1.57
CA GLU A 450 -94.07 -11.99 -0.14
C GLU A 450 -92.72 -12.69 0.10
N ASP A 451 -92.51 -13.85 -0.54
CA ASP A 451 -91.25 -14.61 -0.47
C ASP A 451 -90.05 -13.78 -0.97
N LYS A 452 -90.16 -13.16 -2.16
CA LYS A 452 -89.07 -12.34 -2.71
C LYS A 452 -88.85 -11.05 -1.89
N THR A 453 -89.88 -10.47 -1.28
CA THR A 453 -89.73 -9.33 -0.38
C THR A 453 -89.00 -9.73 0.91
N GLN A 454 -89.27 -10.93 1.44
CA GLN A 454 -88.52 -11.48 2.56
C GLN A 454 -87.04 -11.71 2.19
N GLN A 455 -86.77 -12.24 0.99
CA GLN A 455 -85.41 -12.39 0.47
C GLN A 455 -84.69 -11.04 0.30
N ILE A 456 -85.38 -9.99 -0.19
CA ILE A 456 -84.83 -8.63 -0.25
C ILE A 456 -84.42 -8.14 1.14
N SER A 457 -85.29 -8.29 2.15
CA SER A 457 -84.98 -7.87 3.53
C SER A 457 -83.77 -8.62 4.11
N GLN A 458 -83.65 -9.92 3.84
CA GLN A 458 -82.47 -10.70 4.23
C GLN A 458 -81.19 -10.21 3.53
N LYS A 459 -81.28 -9.86 2.24
CA LYS A 459 -80.13 -9.34 1.48
C LYS A 459 -79.76 -7.92 1.89
N ASP A 460 -80.72 -7.06 2.23
CA ASP A 460 -80.47 -5.73 2.78
C ASP A 460 -79.68 -5.83 4.10
N LYS A 461 -80.08 -6.75 4.99
CA LYS A 461 -79.34 -7.03 6.23
C LYS A 461 -77.92 -7.54 5.97
N ALA A 462 -77.76 -8.51 5.07
CA ALA A 462 -76.44 -9.05 4.72
C ALA A 462 -75.53 -8.00 4.05
N LEU A 463 -76.09 -7.09 3.26
CA LEU A 463 -75.35 -6.00 2.62
C LEU A 463 -74.86 -4.97 3.65
N ALA A 464 -75.71 -4.62 4.63
CA ALA A 464 -75.32 -3.76 5.75
C ALA A 464 -74.20 -4.39 6.60
N GLU A 465 -74.33 -5.67 6.96
CA GLU A 465 -73.30 -6.41 7.71
C GLU A 465 -71.97 -6.47 6.93
N ALA A 466 -72.01 -6.69 5.61
CA ALA A 466 -70.82 -6.69 4.78
C ALA A 466 -70.18 -5.30 4.65
N GLN A 467 -70.98 -4.22 4.60
CA GLN A 467 -70.49 -2.84 4.60
C GLN A 467 -69.82 -2.46 5.93
N ASP A 468 -70.40 -2.85 7.06
CA ASP A 468 -69.80 -2.64 8.39
C ASP A 468 -68.48 -3.43 8.52
N LEU A 469 -68.47 -4.69 8.07
CA LEU A 469 -67.25 -5.50 8.06
C LEU A 469 -66.16 -4.86 7.19
N ARG A 470 -66.53 -4.29 6.04
CA ARG A 470 -65.59 -3.58 5.18
C ARG A 470 -64.99 -2.36 5.88
N ALA A 471 -65.78 -1.57 6.59
CA ALA A 471 -65.29 -0.41 7.32
C ALA A 471 -64.27 -0.81 8.41
N ILE A 472 -64.54 -1.90 9.15
CA ILE A 472 -63.59 -2.46 10.14
C ILE A 472 -62.29 -2.90 9.47
N LYS A 473 -62.38 -3.61 8.33
CA LYS A 473 -61.20 -4.08 7.59
C LYS A 473 -60.40 -2.93 6.96
N GLU A 474 -61.07 -1.89 6.47
CA GLU A 474 -60.41 -0.67 5.96
C GLU A 474 -59.67 0.10 7.08
N GLN A 475 -60.25 0.17 8.28
CA GLN A 475 -59.58 0.73 9.45
C GLN A 475 -58.35 -0.09 9.87
N SER A 476 -58.47 -1.42 9.86
CA SER A 476 -57.33 -2.32 10.12
C SER A 476 -56.21 -2.13 9.09
N LYS A 477 -56.55 -2.06 7.80
CA LYS A 477 -55.59 -1.78 6.72
C LYS A 477 -54.88 -0.44 6.96
N ALA A 478 -55.62 0.63 7.27
CA ALA A 478 -55.03 1.95 7.52
C ALA A 478 -54.05 1.94 8.70
N SER A 479 -54.35 1.20 9.77
CA SER A 479 -53.42 1.00 10.88
C SER A 479 -52.15 0.28 10.46
N THR A 480 -52.25 -0.76 9.64
CA THR A 480 -51.08 -1.52 9.16
C THR A 480 -50.25 -0.71 8.16
N ASP A 481 -50.89 0.07 7.27
CA ASP A 481 -50.20 1.00 6.36
C ASP A 481 -49.38 2.05 7.15
N SER A 482 -49.92 2.58 8.25
CA SER A 482 -49.18 3.52 9.11
C SER A 482 -47.95 2.88 9.77
N LYS A 483 -48.09 1.65 10.31
CA LYS A 483 -46.97 0.88 10.87
C LYS A 483 -45.91 0.57 9.81
N TYR A 484 -46.34 0.22 8.60
CA TYR A 484 -45.44 -0.05 7.48
C TYR A 484 -44.63 1.19 7.09
N ASN A 485 -45.25 2.37 7.02
CA ASN A 485 -44.53 3.60 6.71
C ASN A 485 -43.48 3.95 7.79
N GLN A 486 -43.82 3.79 9.07
CA GLN A 486 -42.88 4.03 10.17
C GLN A 486 -41.67 3.08 10.15
N ILE A 487 -41.89 1.78 9.88
CA ILE A 487 -40.78 0.82 9.84
C ILE A 487 -39.92 1.01 8.57
N VAL A 488 -40.51 1.47 7.46
CA VAL A 488 -39.76 1.82 6.25
C VAL A 488 -38.87 3.04 6.49
N GLU A 489 -39.37 4.08 7.14
CA GLU A 489 -38.58 5.27 7.50
C GLU A 489 -37.39 4.89 8.40
N GLN A 490 -37.62 4.10 9.46
CA GLN A 490 -36.55 3.58 10.31
C GLN A 490 -35.53 2.71 9.55
N PHE A 491 -35.99 1.92 8.58
CA PHE A 491 -35.12 1.09 7.77
C PHE A 491 -34.29 1.94 6.79
N ASP A 492 -34.87 2.98 6.21
CA ASP A 492 -34.17 3.91 5.31
C ASP A 492 -33.10 4.71 6.05
N ASP A 493 -33.38 5.15 7.29
CA ASP A 493 -32.38 5.77 8.18
C ASP A 493 -31.19 4.85 8.42
N ILE A 494 -31.44 3.57 8.70
CA ILE A 494 -30.40 2.55 8.88
C ILE A 494 -29.58 2.38 7.60
N ILE A 495 -30.22 2.26 6.44
CA ILE A 495 -29.52 2.15 5.16
C ILE A 495 -28.69 3.40 4.86
N SER A 496 -29.16 4.59 5.23
CA SER A 496 -28.42 5.84 5.07
C SER A 496 -27.12 5.84 5.91
N PHE A 497 -27.19 5.42 7.17
CA PHE A 497 -26.02 5.23 8.02
C PHE A 497 -25.06 4.17 7.45
N GLY A 498 -25.59 3.11 6.83
CA GLY A 498 -24.76 2.10 6.16
C GLY A 498 -23.85 2.68 5.08
N LYS A 499 -24.38 3.59 4.25
CA LYS A 499 -23.61 4.31 3.21
C LYS A 499 -22.59 5.28 3.82
N GLU A 500 -22.98 5.98 4.88
CA GLU A 500 -22.09 6.88 5.60
C GLU A 500 -20.93 6.10 6.26
N ALA A 501 -21.23 4.97 6.89
CA ALA A 501 -20.23 4.10 7.51
C ALA A 501 -19.22 3.53 6.49
N GLU A 502 -19.67 3.20 5.28
CA GLU A 502 -18.76 2.80 4.19
C GLU A 502 -17.83 3.95 3.78
N SER A 503 -18.38 5.16 3.67
CA SER A 503 -17.61 6.37 3.37
C SER A 503 -16.57 6.68 4.46
N ILE A 504 -16.96 6.59 5.74
CA ILE A 504 -16.07 6.71 6.89
C ILE A 504 -14.99 5.63 6.85
N THR A 505 -15.34 4.38 6.56
CA THR A 505 -14.37 3.27 6.49
C THR A 505 -13.30 3.52 5.43
N ASN A 506 -13.70 3.94 4.24
CA ASN A 506 -12.78 4.27 3.14
C ASN A 506 -11.85 5.43 3.50
N LEU A 507 -12.39 6.48 4.12
CA LEU A 507 -11.63 7.64 4.56
C LEU A 507 -10.60 7.27 5.64
N LEU A 508 -10.98 6.50 6.66
CA LEU A 508 -10.09 6.07 7.74
C LEU A 508 -9.06 5.02 7.28
N ALA A 509 -9.32 4.27 6.21
CA ALA A 509 -8.33 3.37 5.60
C ALA A 509 -7.15 4.15 4.99
N GLY A 510 -7.40 5.32 4.40
CA GLY A 510 -6.36 6.23 3.91
C GLY A 510 -5.52 6.88 5.02
N VAL A 511 -6.02 6.92 6.25
CA VAL A 511 -5.28 7.39 7.42
C VAL A 511 -4.29 6.34 7.93
N LYS A 512 -4.66 5.05 7.88
CA LYS A 512 -3.78 3.94 8.29
C LYS A 512 -2.47 3.87 7.51
N SER A 513 -2.48 4.24 6.23
CA SER A 513 -1.29 4.20 5.37
C SER A 513 -0.29 5.32 5.68
N GLN A 514 -0.63 6.29 6.53
CA GLN A 514 0.25 7.43 6.84
C GLN A 514 1.27 7.17 7.95
N GLY A 515 1.35 5.94 8.49
CA GLY A 515 2.50 5.49 9.29
C GLY A 515 2.63 6.11 10.70
N LEU A 516 1.59 6.74 11.23
CA LEU A 516 1.59 7.24 12.61
C LEU A 516 1.51 6.06 13.61
N PRO A 517 2.19 6.16 14.77
CA PRO A 517 2.14 5.14 15.81
C PRO A 517 0.69 4.98 16.30
N TYR A 518 0.21 3.75 16.30
CA TYR A 518 -1.12 3.42 16.81
C TYR A 518 -1.04 3.09 18.30
N LEU A 519 -1.91 3.71 19.10
CA LEU A 519 -2.15 3.24 20.46
C LEU A 519 -2.81 1.85 20.42
N ALA A 520 -2.49 1.02 21.40
CA ALA A 520 -3.19 -0.24 21.61
C ALA A 520 -4.67 0.05 21.89
N LYS A 521 -5.57 -0.86 21.49
CA LYS A 521 -7.02 -0.65 21.69
C LYS A 521 -7.42 -0.47 23.15
N ASP A 522 -6.63 -1.03 24.06
CA ASP A 522 -6.88 -1.07 25.51
C ASP A 522 -6.01 -0.05 26.26
N ASP A 523 -5.47 0.94 25.55
CA ASP A 523 -4.64 1.98 26.18
C ASP A 523 -5.48 2.81 27.19
N PRO A 524 -5.02 2.96 28.44
CA PRO A 524 -5.73 3.74 29.47
C PRO A 524 -6.00 5.18 29.06
N GLU A 525 -5.14 5.80 28.22
CA GLU A 525 -5.33 7.16 27.74
C GLU A 525 -6.61 7.29 26.89
N ILE A 526 -6.98 6.25 26.14
CA ILE A 526 -8.20 6.24 25.32
C ILE A 526 -9.44 6.27 26.22
N ALA A 527 -9.44 5.50 27.32
CA ALA A 527 -10.54 5.47 28.27
C ALA A 527 -10.75 6.84 28.94
N SER A 528 -9.66 7.46 29.42
CA SER A 528 -9.71 8.80 30.02
C SER A 528 -10.16 9.88 29.02
N TYR A 529 -9.74 9.77 27.75
CA TYR A 529 -10.19 10.68 26.70
C TYR A 529 -11.69 10.58 26.43
N LEU A 530 -12.22 9.35 26.36
CA LEU A 530 -13.66 9.08 26.16
C LEU A 530 -14.53 9.49 27.36
N GLU A 531 -13.99 9.46 28.58
CA GLU A 531 -14.71 9.97 29.77
C GLU A 531 -14.87 11.50 29.75
N SER A 532 -13.95 12.20 29.07
CA SER A 532 -13.89 13.66 29.05
C SER A 532 -14.45 14.29 27.77
N ASN A 533 -14.64 13.51 26.71
CA ASN A 533 -15.05 14.00 25.39
C ASN A 533 -16.14 13.10 24.80
N ASP A 534 -17.24 13.71 24.37
CA ASP A 534 -18.27 13.02 23.61
C ASP A 534 -17.87 12.96 22.13
N ILE A 535 -17.80 11.76 21.56
CA ILE A 535 -17.33 11.55 20.18
C ILE A 535 -18.52 11.36 19.25
N GLU A 536 -18.76 12.36 18.42
CA GLU A 536 -19.79 12.29 17.41
C GLU A 536 -19.36 11.43 16.22
N ILE A 537 -20.11 10.35 15.95
CA ILE A 537 -19.80 9.41 14.86
C ILE A 537 -20.59 9.78 13.60
N ASN A 538 -19.97 10.65 12.78
CA ASN A 538 -20.45 11.09 11.47
C ASN A 538 -19.28 11.34 10.49
N LEU A 539 -19.59 11.58 9.21
CA LEU A 539 -18.60 11.78 8.15
C LEU A 539 -17.77 13.06 8.32
N ASN A 540 -18.35 14.13 8.88
CA ASN A 540 -17.65 15.40 9.08
C ASN A 540 -16.55 15.27 10.15
N ALA A 541 -16.86 14.60 11.25
CA ALA A 541 -15.90 14.29 12.31
C ALA A 541 -14.76 13.41 11.77
N ALA A 542 -15.09 12.35 11.03
CA ALA A 542 -14.09 11.50 10.38
C ALA A 542 -13.18 12.29 9.43
N SER A 543 -13.77 13.18 8.61
CA SER A 543 -13.04 14.03 7.65
C SER A 543 -12.10 15.00 8.35
N THR A 544 -12.54 15.60 9.47
CA THR A 544 -11.72 16.51 10.28
C THR A 544 -10.49 15.80 10.85
N ILE A 545 -10.69 14.61 11.40
CA ILE A 545 -9.60 13.76 11.93
C ILE A 545 -8.62 13.38 10.80
N ALA A 546 -9.14 12.94 9.65
CA ALA A 546 -8.30 12.55 8.51
C ALA A 546 -7.49 13.73 7.96
N ASN A 547 -8.09 14.92 7.84
CA ASN A 547 -7.40 16.13 7.40
C ASN A 547 -6.32 16.55 8.39
N ARG A 548 -6.59 16.46 9.70
CA ARG A 548 -5.63 16.77 10.76
C ARG A 548 -4.43 15.82 10.71
N ILE A 549 -4.67 14.53 10.51
CA ILE A 549 -3.61 13.52 10.35
C ILE A 549 -2.83 13.73 9.04
N GLY A 550 -3.50 14.02 7.93
CA GLY A 550 -2.85 14.37 6.66
C GLY A 550 -1.92 15.58 6.80
N GLY A 551 -2.40 16.65 7.44
CA GLY A 551 -1.59 17.84 7.71
C GLY A 551 -0.41 17.56 8.66
N LEU A 552 -0.56 16.63 9.61
CA LEU A 552 0.56 16.18 10.45
C LEU A 552 1.61 15.43 9.64
N SER A 553 1.22 14.54 8.73
CA SER A 553 2.16 13.83 7.85
C SER A 553 2.98 14.79 6.99
N GLU A 554 2.36 15.84 6.43
CA GLU A 554 3.09 16.88 5.71
C GLU A 554 4.07 17.66 6.60
N ARG A 555 3.67 18.03 7.82
CA ARG A 555 4.54 18.71 8.79
C ARG A 555 5.72 17.83 9.21
N VAL A 556 5.48 16.54 9.42
CA VAL A 556 6.54 15.54 9.69
C VAL A 556 7.52 15.49 8.53
N ASN A 557 7.04 15.35 7.29
CA ASN A 557 7.92 15.28 6.11
C ASN A 557 8.75 16.56 5.92
N ARG A 558 8.17 17.74 6.18
CA ARG A 558 8.92 19.01 6.15
C ARG A 558 10.00 19.07 7.23
N LEU A 559 9.70 18.61 8.44
CA LEU A 559 10.68 18.59 9.53
C LEU A 559 11.77 17.54 9.28
N VAL A 560 11.41 16.36 8.77
CA VAL A 560 12.36 15.33 8.32
C VAL A 560 13.33 15.91 7.30
N SER A 561 12.85 16.62 6.27
CA SER A 561 13.74 17.29 5.29
C SER A 561 14.72 18.25 5.97
N LYS A 562 14.24 19.10 6.88
CA LYS A 562 15.10 20.03 7.62
C LYS A 562 16.13 19.33 8.49
N VAL A 563 15.75 18.24 9.16
CA VAL A 563 16.67 17.46 9.98
C VAL A 563 17.67 16.71 9.11
N SER A 564 17.28 16.19 7.95
CA SER A 564 18.21 15.60 6.99
C SER A 564 19.25 16.62 6.51
N ASP A 565 18.83 17.83 6.10
CA ASP A 565 19.75 18.91 5.73
C ASP A 565 20.69 19.27 6.91
N PHE A 566 20.16 19.31 8.13
CA PHE A 566 20.94 19.56 9.34
C PHE A 566 21.97 18.47 9.62
N THR A 567 21.63 17.20 9.35
CA THR A 567 22.54 16.07 9.57
C THR A 567 23.72 16.02 8.61
N GLU A 568 23.59 16.63 7.43
CA GLU A 568 24.72 16.80 6.49
C GLU A 568 25.69 17.88 6.96
N VAL A 569 25.22 18.90 7.68
CA VAL A 569 26.03 20.03 8.15
C VAL A 569 26.66 19.74 9.52
N VAL A 570 25.92 19.13 10.45
CA VAL A 570 26.35 18.89 11.83
C VAL A 570 26.54 17.40 12.07
N LEU A 571 27.78 16.94 11.92
CA LEU A 571 28.15 15.54 12.10
C LEU A 571 28.31 15.19 13.58
N VAL A 572 27.52 14.22 14.05
CA VAL A 572 27.54 13.71 15.43
C VAL A 572 27.75 12.19 15.40
N GLU A 573 28.56 11.68 16.32
CA GLU A 573 28.79 10.23 16.45
C GLU A 573 27.48 9.49 16.76
N GLY A 574 27.21 8.44 15.96
CA GLY A 574 25.97 7.65 16.07
C GLY A 574 24.87 8.06 15.10
N ILE A 575 24.97 9.24 14.46
CA ILE A 575 24.04 9.70 13.44
C ILE A 575 24.65 9.49 12.06
N ASN A 576 23.97 8.73 11.20
CA ASN A 576 24.37 8.58 9.80
C ASN A 576 23.57 9.58 8.94
N PRO A 577 24.22 10.56 8.28
CA PRO A 577 23.53 11.56 7.45
C PRO A 577 22.75 10.96 6.28
N HIS A 578 23.11 9.75 5.83
CA HIS A 578 22.46 9.08 4.72
C HIS A 578 21.38 8.07 5.17
N GLN A 579 21.16 7.93 6.47
CA GLN A 579 20.09 7.08 6.98
C GLN A 579 18.74 7.74 6.74
N ARG A 580 17.81 6.98 6.16
CA ARG A 580 16.45 7.47 5.90
C ARG A 580 15.68 7.59 7.21
N ILE A 581 15.22 8.79 7.51
CA ILE A 581 14.36 9.06 8.68
C ILE A 581 12.90 8.83 8.25
N GLU A 582 12.30 7.74 8.74
CA GLU A 582 10.94 7.36 8.39
C GLU A 582 9.97 7.70 9.54
N GLY A 583 9.24 8.80 9.37
CA GLY A 583 8.19 9.21 10.31
C GLY A 583 8.70 9.82 11.62
N ILE A 584 7.76 10.06 12.54
CA ILE A 584 8.00 10.88 13.74
C ILE A 584 8.84 10.18 14.81
N ASN A 585 8.80 8.84 14.90
CA ASN A 585 9.54 8.09 15.91
C ASN A 585 11.05 8.09 15.61
N SER A 586 11.43 7.74 14.38
CA SER A 586 12.83 7.80 13.93
C SER A 586 13.37 9.22 13.98
N LEU A 587 12.53 10.23 13.69
CA LEU A 587 12.89 11.62 13.87
C LEU A 587 13.20 11.95 15.34
N GLY A 588 12.41 11.43 16.28
CA GLY A 588 12.64 11.61 17.71
C GLY A 588 13.96 10.99 18.20
N GLU A 589 14.33 9.81 17.68
CA GLU A 589 15.62 9.19 18.00
C GLU A 589 16.81 10.07 17.57
N VAL A 590 16.78 10.60 16.35
CA VAL A 590 17.83 11.48 15.82
C VAL A 590 17.92 12.77 16.65
N ILE A 591 16.78 13.40 16.95
CA ILE A 591 16.75 14.63 17.76
C ILE A 591 17.25 14.39 19.19
N GLN A 592 16.96 13.22 19.77
CA GLN A 592 17.44 12.84 21.09
C GLN A 592 18.96 12.59 21.10
N GLN A 593 19.54 12.04 20.03
CA GLN A 593 20.99 11.91 19.92
C GLN A 593 21.68 13.27 19.81
N TYR A 594 21.13 14.20 19.02
CA TYR A 594 21.61 15.58 19.00
C TYR A 594 21.47 16.25 20.38
N LYS A 595 20.36 16.01 21.08
CA LYS A 595 20.14 16.55 22.44
C LYS A 595 21.30 16.21 23.37
N ASN A 596 21.72 14.95 23.39
CA ASN A 596 22.82 14.50 24.23
C ASN A 596 24.14 15.23 23.88
N SER A 597 24.40 15.49 22.59
CA SER A 597 25.59 16.20 22.13
C SER A 597 25.56 17.69 22.49
N PHE A 598 24.40 18.35 22.37
CA PHE A 598 24.23 19.76 22.74
C PHE A 598 24.19 19.97 24.26
N ASP A 599 23.56 19.08 25.02
CA ASP A 599 23.51 19.12 26.49
C ASP A 599 24.92 18.95 27.10
N THR A 600 25.78 18.14 26.46
CA THR A 600 27.16 17.92 26.92
C THR A 600 28.16 18.92 26.35
N LEU A 601 27.75 19.83 25.45
CA LEU A 601 28.65 20.76 24.75
C LEU A 601 29.48 21.64 25.71
N GLU A 602 28.88 22.17 26.78
CA GLU A 602 29.62 23.02 27.73
C GLU A 602 30.65 22.22 28.54
N PHE A 603 30.34 20.98 28.89
CA PHE A 603 31.30 20.07 29.50
C PHE A 603 32.43 19.72 28.53
N GLN A 604 32.10 19.43 27.26
CA GLN A 604 33.07 19.16 26.20
C GLN A 604 33.99 20.36 25.96
N LYS A 605 33.44 21.58 25.91
CA LYS A 605 34.23 22.83 25.84
C LYS A 605 35.18 22.94 27.02
N SER A 606 34.71 22.75 28.26
CA SER A 606 35.59 22.84 29.44
C SER A 606 36.72 21.82 29.37
N ASN A 607 36.40 20.56 29.08
CA ASN A 607 37.38 19.48 28.96
C ASN A 607 38.39 19.76 27.83
N TYR A 608 37.92 20.26 26.69
CA TYR A 608 38.76 20.67 25.57
C TYR A 608 39.77 21.75 25.96
N HIS A 609 39.33 22.79 26.68
CA HIS A 609 40.23 23.83 27.18
C HIS A 609 41.27 23.29 28.17
N ASP A 610 40.90 22.34 29.02
CA ASP A 610 41.83 21.73 29.97
C ASP A 610 42.83 20.79 29.28
N LYS A 611 42.42 20.07 28.22
CA LYS A 611 43.35 19.33 27.36
C LYS A 611 44.33 20.27 26.65
N ILE A 612 43.87 21.40 26.09
CA ILE A 612 44.77 22.41 25.49
C ILE A 612 45.78 22.91 26.51
N LYS A 613 45.33 23.28 27.72
CA LYS A 613 46.25 23.74 28.77
C LYS A 613 47.30 22.69 29.10
N THR A 614 46.88 21.43 29.21
CA THR A 614 47.78 20.31 29.49
C THR A 614 48.80 20.14 28.37
N HIS A 615 48.34 20.10 27.11
CA HIS A 615 49.19 19.98 25.93
C HIS A 615 50.15 21.17 25.79
N ASN A 616 49.68 22.41 25.93
CA ASN A 616 50.52 23.60 25.88
C ASN A 616 51.57 23.59 27.01
N SER A 617 51.20 23.16 28.22
CA SER A 617 52.15 23.03 29.34
C SER A 617 53.27 22.03 29.05
N VAL A 618 52.99 20.95 28.31
CA VAL A 618 54.03 20.02 27.84
C VAL A 618 54.97 20.72 26.88
N ILE A 619 54.42 21.42 25.88
CA ILE A 619 55.22 22.14 24.89
C ILE A 619 56.09 23.21 25.56
N ASP A 620 55.57 23.93 26.55
CA ASP A 620 56.35 24.88 27.35
C ASP A 620 57.48 24.19 28.12
N ASN A 621 57.26 22.99 28.66
CA ASN A 621 58.32 22.22 29.31
C ASN A 621 59.43 21.84 28.33
N LEU A 622 59.08 21.40 27.11
CA LEU A 622 60.06 21.11 26.05
C LEU A 622 60.87 22.35 25.67
N LEU A 623 60.19 23.49 25.45
CA LEU A 623 60.83 24.76 25.11
C LEU A 623 61.74 25.26 26.21
N LYS A 624 61.32 25.11 27.48
CA LYS A 624 62.13 25.42 28.65
C LYS A 624 63.39 24.56 28.72
N GLU A 625 63.29 23.25 28.49
CA GLU A 625 64.48 22.38 28.46
C GLU A 625 65.49 22.79 27.38
N ILE A 626 64.99 23.14 26.19
CA ILE A 626 65.82 23.62 25.09
C ILE A 626 66.54 24.92 25.50
N THR A 627 65.83 25.88 26.11
CA THR A 627 66.40 27.17 26.53
C THR A 627 67.40 27.00 27.68
N ASP A 628 67.08 26.16 28.68
CA ASP A 628 67.97 25.85 29.80
C ASP A 628 69.27 25.20 29.30
N SER A 629 69.18 24.31 28.31
CA SER A 629 70.32 23.66 27.65
C SER A 629 71.26 24.68 26.98
N ALA A 630 70.71 25.67 26.28
CA ALA A 630 71.47 26.76 25.70
C ALA A 630 72.10 27.68 26.75
N GLY A 631 71.39 27.93 27.86
CA GLY A 631 71.92 28.66 29.01
C GLY A 631 73.15 27.97 29.63
N LEU A 632 73.11 26.65 29.75
CA LEU A 632 74.24 25.86 30.25
C LEU A 632 75.47 25.92 29.33
N LEU A 633 75.25 25.86 28.01
CA LEU A 633 76.30 26.05 27.00
C LEU A 633 76.98 27.41 27.13
N ARG A 634 76.19 28.49 27.17
CA ARG A 634 76.70 29.86 27.35
C ARG A 634 77.51 29.99 28.63
N THR A 635 76.99 29.48 29.75
CA THR A 635 77.65 29.53 31.06
C THR A 635 79.00 28.79 31.06
N THR A 636 79.07 27.62 30.42
CA THR A 636 80.29 26.82 30.34
C THR A 636 81.38 27.53 29.53
N ILE A 637 81.01 28.09 28.37
CA ILE A 637 81.94 28.88 27.54
C ILE A 637 82.45 30.10 28.30
N SER A 638 81.56 30.83 29.00
CA SER A 638 81.96 31.95 29.85
C SER A 638 82.93 31.53 30.95
N SER A 639 82.72 30.37 31.58
CA SER A 639 83.64 29.83 32.59
C SER A 639 84.99 29.43 32.00
N LEU A 640 85.03 28.82 30.82
CA LEU A 640 86.29 28.47 30.14
C LEU A 640 87.07 29.73 29.76
N ASN A 641 86.40 30.74 29.20
CA ASN A 641 87.01 32.03 28.87
C ASN A 641 87.58 32.73 30.11
N LYS A 642 86.89 32.66 31.25
CA LYS A 642 87.43 33.20 32.51
C LYS A 642 88.73 32.51 32.91
N LYS A 643 88.76 31.17 32.93
CA LYS A 643 89.95 30.37 33.28
C LYS A 643 91.10 30.54 32.30
N LEU A 644 90.79 30.67 31.01
CA LEU A 644 91.79 30.88 29.95
C LEU A 644 92.54 32.21 30.15
N ASN A 645 91.83 33.25 30.61
CA ASN A 645 92.38 34.60 30.80
C ASN A 645 92.91 34.87 32.22
N GLU A 646 92.94 33.88 33.11
CA GLU A 646 93.67 33.98 34.40
C GLU A 646 95.20 34.05 34.21
N HIS A 647 95.68 33.75 32.99
CA HIS A 647 97.10 33.70 32.66
C HIS A 647 97.40 34.48 31.36
N LYS A 648 98.54 35.18 31.35
CA LYS A 648 98.91 36.08 30.24
C LYS A 648 99.74 35.34 29.18
N ILE A 649 99.32 35.40 27.91
CA ILE A 649 100.02 34.84 26.75
C ILE A 649 100.60 35.99 25.91
N SER A 650 101.86 36.36 26.14
CA SER A 650 102.66 37.39 25.40
C SER A 650 101.83 38.56 24.82
N ASN A 651 101.90 38.80 23.50
CA ASN A 651 101.32 39.91 22.75
C ASN A 651 99.78 39.90 22.66
N LEU A 652 99.11 38.87 23.21
CA LEU A 652 97.66 38.77 23.25
C LEU A 652 97.16 39.25 24.61
N HIS A 653 96.25 40.23 24.60
CA HIS A 653 95.64 40.74 25.83
C HIS A 653 94.60 39.77 26.37
N GLN A 654 93.81 39.19 25.46
CA GLN A 654 92.77 38.24 25.80
C GLN A 654 92.56 37.22 24.68
N VAL A 655 92.30 35.96 25.05
CA VAL A 655 91.79 34.94 24.13
C VAL A 655 90.40 34.54 24.62
N SER A 656 89.41 34.56 23.72
CA SER A 656 88.05 34.13 24.04
C SER A 656 87.47 33.19 23.01
N LEU A 657 86.77 32.17 23.49
CA LEU A 657 85.93 31.27 22.72
C LEU A 657 84.57 31.93 22.51
N LYS A 658 84.18 32.11 21.25
CA LYS A 658 82.85 32.58 20.87
C LYS A 658 81.98 31.42 20.43
N LEU A 659 80.85 31.25 21.13
CA LEU A 659 79.84 30.26 20.80
C LEU A 659 78.85 30.81 19.76
N ASN A 660 78.78 30.17 18.59
CA ASN A 660 77.69 30.38 17.65
C ASN A 660 76.69 29.23 17.75
N LEU A 661 75.42 29.55 18.00
CA LEU A 661 74.34 28.57 18.11
C LEU A 661 73.74 28.29 16.73
N ALA A 662 73.15 27.11 16.57
CA ALA A 662 72.47 26.71 15.33
C ALA A 662 71.34 27.71 14.94
N PRO A 663 71.24 28.13 13.66
CA PRO A 663 70.25 29.11 13.21
C PRO A 663 68.79 28.72 13.52
N ASP A 664 68.44 27.44 13.31
CA ASP A 664 67.10 26.90 13.59
C ASP A 664 66.72 27.10 15.06
N PHE A 665 67.69 26.95 15.96
CA PHE A 665 67.49 27.14 17.39
C PHE A 665 67.32 28.61 17.77
N ALA A 666 68.15 29.51 17.23
CA ALA A 666 68.06 30.94 17.52
C ALA A 666 66.70 31.54 17.10
N ASN A 667 66.10 31.01 16.05
CA ASN A 667 64.76 31.40 15.61
C ASN A 667 63.65 30.90 16.56
N LEU A 668 63.77 29.66 17.06
CA LEU A 668 62.85 29.12 18.07
C LEU A 668 62.93 29.92 19.38
N GLU A 669 64.13 30.24 19.86
CA GLU A 669 64.35 31.03 21.09
C GLU A 669 63.72 32.44 20.98
N ARG A 670 63.86 33.11 19.83
CA ARG A 670 63.25 34.43 19.56
C ARG A 670 61.73 34.39 19.47
N THR A 671 61.18 33.31 18.93
CA THR A 671 59.72 33.14 18.76
C THR A 671 59.07 32.76 20.08
N TYR A 672 59.74 31.93 20.88
CA TYR A 672 59.31 31.54 22.22
C TYR A 672 59.23 32.72 23.19
N ALA A 673 60.17 33.66 23.15
CA ALA A 673 60.15 34.86 24.01
C ALA A 673 58.87 35.72 23.86
N LYS A 674 58.09 35.50 22.79
CA LYS A 674 56.82 36.19 22.52
C LYS A 674 55.58 35.37 22.92
N HIS A 675 55.75 34.12 23.37
CA HIS A 675 54.68 33.18 23.66
C HIS A 675 54.36 33.12 25.17
N ASN A 676 53.11 32.81 25.53
CA ASN A 676 52.68 32.64 26.93
C ASN A 676 52.01 31.28 27.14
N ALA A 677 52.49 30.55 28.15
CA ALA A 677 52.06 29.20 28.52
C ALA A 677 50.56 29.05 28.85
N ASN A 678 49.93 30.12 29.35
CA ASN A 678 48.56 30.09 29.84
C ASN A 678 47.50 30.32 28.75
N GLN A 679 47.85 30.18 27.47
CA GLN A 679 46.91 30.37 26.38
C GLN A 679 45.93 29.18 26.29
N THR A 680 44.66 29.50 26.12
CA THR A 680 43.56 28.55 25.89
C THR A 680 43.39 28.17 24.42
N SER A 681 44.30 28.61 23.56
CA SER A 681 44.35 28.29 22.14
C SER A 681 45.53 27.36 21.84
N LEU A 682 45.37 26.51 20.83
CA LEU A 682 46.48 25.76 20.26
C LEU A 682 47.55 26.70 19.70
N LEU A 683 48.81 26.25 19.77
CA LEU A 683 49.93 26.94 19.15
C LEU A 683 49.77 27.03 17.62
N ASP A 684 50.33 28.10 17.05
CA ASP A 684 50.42 28.25 15.59
C ASP A 684 51.08 27.02 14.95
N GLU A 685 50.47 26.52 13.87
CA GLU A 685 50.89 25.30 13.19
C GLU A 685 52.36 25.34 12.75
N ARG A 686 52.78 26.45 12.14
CA ARG A 686 54.13 26.57 11.59
C ARG A 686 55.15 26.60 12.71
N PHE A 687 54.82 27.27 13.81
CA PHE A 687 55.67 27.27 15.00
C PHE A 687 55.76 25.88 15.63
N TYR A 688 54.63 25.20 15.77
CA TYR A 688 54.55 23.84 16.32
C TYR A 688 55.37 22.84 15.49
N GLU A 689 55.19 22.82 14.17
CA GLU A 689 55.97 21.98 13.27
C GLU A 689 57.46 22.30 13.32
N SER A 690 57.83 23.58 13.40
CA SER A 690 59.23 24.00 13.50
C SER A 690 59.88 23.48 14.78
N LEU A 691 59.17 23.56 15.91
CA LEU A 691 59.63 23.04 17.20
C LEU A 691 59.80 21.53 17.16
N ILE A 692 58.77 20.81 16.69
CA ILE A 692 58.78 19.36 16.64
C ILE A 692 59.88 18.85 15.70
N ASN A 693 59.99 19.42 14.49
CA ASN A 693 61.03 19.05 13.53
C ASN A 693 62.43 19.32 14.10
N TYR A 694 62.60 20.39 14.87
CA TYR A 694 63.85 20.67 15.56
C TYR A 694 64.17 19.61 16.62
N VAL A 695 63.23 19.24 17.48
CA VAL A 695 63.42 18.20 18.50
C VAL A 695 63.71 16.84 17.86
N GLU A 696 63.00 16.46 16.79
CA GLU A 696 63.24 15.22 16.03
C GLU A 696 64.65 15.18 15.41
N LYS A 697 65.10 16.30 14.81
CA LYS A 697 66.46 16.40 14.24
C LYS A 697 67.56 16.36 15.31
N THR A 698 67.28 16.87 16.51
CA THR A 698 68.32 17.13 17.53
C THR A 698 68.36 16.12 18.68
N SER A 699 67.31 15.33 18.87
CA SER A 699 67.23 14.29 19.90
C SER A 699 67.95 13.00 19.49
N HIS A 700 68.30 12.17 20.48
CA HIS A 700 68.73 10.79 20.25
C HIS A 700 67.52 9.86 20.17
N SER A 701 67.53 8.93 19.21
CA SER A 701 66.50 7.87 19.12
C SER A 701 66.34 7.05 20.41
N ASN A 702 67.37 6.95 21.25
CA ASN A 702 67.39 6.07 22.42
C ASN A 702 67.55 6.80 23.77
N SER A 703 67.84 8.10 23.81
CA SER A 703 68.20 8.77 25.09
C SER A 703 67.29 9.92 25.51
N GLN A 704 66.26 10.28 24.71
CA GLN A 704 65.28 11.31 25.06
C GLN A 704 65.94 12.62 25.56
N ARG A 705 67.10 12.97 24.98
CA ARG A 705 67.90 14.13 25.36
C ARG A 705 68.39 14.86 24.13
N LEU A 706 68.34 16.19 24.18
CA LEU A 706 68.97 17.05 23.18
C LEU A 706 70.48 16.84 23.16
N LYS A 707 71.03 16.58 21.97
CA LYS A 707 72.48 16.53 21.75
C LYS A 707 73.06 17.93 21.87
N MET A 708 73.98 18.16 22.81
CA MET A 708 74.61 19.47 22.99
C MET A 708 75.38 19.90 21.74
N ARG A 709 75.93 18.93 21.00
CA ARG A 709 76.61 19.20 19.74
C ARG A 709 75.69 19.82 18.69
N ASN A 710 74.42 19.43 18.66
CA ASN A 710 73.46 19.91 17.66
C ASN A 710 72.96 21.33 17.95
N LEU A 711 73.20 21.84 19.16
CA LEU A 711 72.95 23.24 19.53
C LEU A 711 74.08 24.17 19.06
N ILE A 712 75.29 23.63 18.82
CA ILE A 712 76.49 24.39 18.48
C ILE A 712 76.75 24.33 16.98
N ASP A 713 76.69 25.48 16.32
CA ASP A 713 77.11 25.63 14.93
C ASP A 713 78.64 25.60 14.83
N SER A 714 79.29 26.62 15.40
CA SER A 714 80.75 26.72 15.52
C SER A 714 81.21 27.29 16.86
N ILE A 715 82.48 27.06 17.18
CA ILE A 715 83.19 27.77 18.23
C ILE A 715 84.43 28.39 17.60
N ASP A 716 84.45 29.72 17.57
CA ASP A 716 85.51 30.49 16.96
C ASP A 716 86.43 31.08 18.02
N TYR A 717 87.70 31.24 17.67
CA TYR A 717 88.68 31.96 18.49
C TYR A 717 88.58 33.46 18.18
N GLU A 718 88.39 34.26 19.22
CA GLU A 718 88.51 35.72 19.15
C GLU A 718 89.74 36.15 19.94
N TYR A 719 90.60 36.93 19.28
CA TYR A 719 91.83 37.44 19.83
C TYR A 719 91.69 38.93 20.08
N THR A 720 91.90 39.38 21.31
CA THR A 720 91.93 40.80 21.64
C THR A 720 93.38 41.25 21.78
N GLN A 721 93.80 42.18 20.93
CA GLN A 721 95.12 42.81 21.03
C GLN A 721 95.14 43.83 22.18
N ALA A 722 96.34 44.28 22.60
CA ALA A 722 96.49 45.29 23.65
C ALA A 722 95.83 46.65 23.31
N THR A 723 95.50 46.89 22.04
CA THR A 723 94.78 48.06 21.52
C THR A 723 93.26 47.97 21.67
N GLY A 724 92.72 46.79 22.01
CA GLY A 724 91.28 46.53 22.08
C GLY A 724 90.65 46.06 20.75
N GLU A 725 91.42 45.97 19.66
CA GLU A 725 90.93 45.39 18.40
C GLU A 725 90.72 43.87 18.54
N ILE A 726 89.57 43.40 18.06
CA ILE A 726 89.22 41.98 18.00
C ILE A 726 89.51 41.47 16.59
N GLU A 727 90.45 40.52 16.48
CA GLU A 727 90.76 39.84 15.23
C GLU A 727 90.30 38.39 15.26
N GLN A 728 89.75 37.91 14.13
CA GLN A 728 89.35 36.52 13.90
C GLN A 728 90.29 35.79 12.91
N LYS A 729 91.48 36.32 12.63
CA LYS A 729 92.43 35.74 11.67
C LYS A 729 93.24 34.60 12.28
N SER A 730 93.53 33.58 11.47
CA SER A 730 94.43 32.48 11.79
C SER A 730 95.83 33.02 12.13
N GLN A 731 96.24 32.84 13.38
CA GLN A 731 97.60 33.14 13.85
C GLN A 731 98.59 32.05 13.37
N SER A 732 99.89 32.24 13.64
CA SER A 732 100.96 31.28 13.29
C SER A 732 100.67 29.87 13.85
N GLY A 733 101.11 28.81 13.16
CA GLY A 733 100.84 27.41 13.57
C GLY A 733 101.22 27.10 15.03
N GLY A 734 102.30 27.71 15.53
CA GLY A 734 102.76 27.54 16.92
C GLY A 734 101.87 28.19 17.99
N THR A 735 101.24 29.34 17.71
CA THR A 735 100.35 30.01 18.67
C THR A 735 98.99 29.33 18.76
N THR A 736 98.47 28.83 17.64
CA THR A 736 97.24 28.03 17.60
C THR A 736 97.43 26.70 18.35
N SER A 737 98.52 25.98 18.07
CA SER A 737 98.87 24.72 18.78
C SER A 737 98.99 24.91 20.30
N THR A 738 99.56 26.05 20.71
CA THR A 738 99.71 26.45 22.12
C THR A 738 98.35 26.65 22.79
N ILE A 739 97.46 27.42 22.17
CA ILE A 739 96.14 27.74 22.72
C ILE A 739 95.28 26.47 22.77
N THR A 740 95.37 25.61 21.76
CA THR A 740 94.69 24.32 21.72
C THR A 740 95.18 23.36 22.80
N ALA A 741 96.50 23.32 23.06
CA ALA A 741 97.05 22.54 24.18
C ALA A 741 96.57 23.06 25.54
N LEU A 742 96.47 24.39 25.71
CA LEU A 742 95.95 25.01 26.94
C LEU A 742 94.45 24.71 27.13
N ILE A 743 93.66 24.81 26.06
CA ILE A 743 92.24 24.47 26.11
C ILE A 743 92.07 22.99 26.41
N ALA A 744 92.80 22.09 25.74
CA ALA A 744 92.75 20.66 26.03
C ALA A 744 93.07 20.39 27.52
N THR A 745 94.07 21.08 28.06
CA THR A 745 94.44 21.02 29.50
C THR A 745 93.29 21.44 30.42
N LEU A 746 92.64 22.57 30.12
CA LEU A 746 91.47 23.04 30.87
C LEU A 746 90.28 22.07 30.75
N LEU A 747 90.03 21.55 29.56
CA LEU A 747 88.97 20.57 29.28
C LEU A 747 89.21 19.25 30.03
N PHE A 748 90.45 18.75 30.10
CA PHE A 748 90.77 17.56 30.89
C PHE A 748 90.59 17.79 32.39
N SER A 749 90.99 18.96 32.90
CA SER A 749 90.80 19.30 34.32
C SER A 749 89.31 19.27 34.72
N GLU A 750 88.42 19.56 33.77
CA GLU A 750 86.97 19.46 33.96
C GLU A 750 86.41 18.05 33.76
N ALA A 751 87.10 17.17 33.02
CA ALA A 751 86.67 15.79 32.78
C ALA A 751 87.01 14.84 33.95
N PHE A 752 88.09 15.10 34.68
CA PHE A 752 88.56 14.24 35.78
C PHE A 752 87.81 14.44 37.09
N GLN A 753 87.76 13.38 37.90
CA GLN A 753 87.11 13.44 39.19
C GLN A 753 87.88 14.31 40.18
N LYS A 754 87.16 15.08 41.01
CA LYS A 754 87.75 15.92 42.07
C LYS A 754 88.67 15.08 42.98
N GLY A 755 89.89 15.57 43.21
CA GLY A 755 90.89 14.93 44.05
C GLY A 755 91.72 13.83 43.35
N SER A 756 91.48 13.57 42.08
CA SER A 756 92.31 12.69 41.24
C SER A 756 93.18 13.51 40.28
N SER A 757 94.35 12.97 39.91
CA SER A 757 95.26 13.58 38.94
C SER A 757 95.78 12.51 38.01
N LEU A 758 95.69 12.73 36.71
CA LEU A 758 96.28 11.85 35.69
C LEU A 758 97.45 12.59 35.03
N ARG A 759 98.63 11.96 35.05
CA ARG A 759 99.80 12.44 34.31
C ARG A 759 99.80 11.79 32.93
N MET A 760 99.55 12.58 31.89
CA MET A 760 99.66 12.15 30.49
C MET A 760 100.50 13.15 29.69
N PRO A 761 101.14 12.70 28.59
CA PRO A 761 101.88 13.60 27.72
C PRO A 761 100.93 14.46 26.89
N ILE A 762 101.20 15.76 26.80
CA ILE A 762 100.63 16.69 25.83
C ILE A 762 101.74 17.00 24.82
N ILE A 763 101.48 16.71 23.55
CA ILE A 763 102.48 16.88 22.47
C ILE A 763 102.30 18.26 21.87
N VAL A 764 103.38 19.04 21.84
CA VAL A 764 103.41 20.35 21.18
C VAL A 764 104.49 20.30 20.10
N ASP A 765 104.08 20.46 18.85
CA ASP A 765 105.00 20.54 17.71
C ASP A 765 105.51 21.98 17.52
N GLU A 766 106.69 22.12 16.91
CA GLU A 766 107.32 23.40 16.56
C GLU A 766 107.42 24.42 17.71
N VAL A 767 107.74 23.97 18.93
CA VAL A 767 107.82 24.85 20.13
C VAL A 767 108.83 25.99 19.99
N GLY A 768 109.81 25.88 19.08
CA GLY A 768 110.76 26.96 18.77
C GLY A 768 110.12 28.18 18.09
N THR A 769 108.89 28.08 17.61
CA THR A 769 108.12 29.22 17.03
C THR A 769 107.40 30.06 18.08
N ILE A 770 107.44 29.63 19.35
CA ILE A 770 106.74 30.27 20.48
C ILE A 770 107.70 31.25 21.18
N ASP A 771 107.21 32.44 21.53
CA ASP A 771 107.95 33.44 22.32
C ASP A 771 108.47 32.88 23.65
N LYS A 772 109.64 33.36 24.10
CA LYS A 772 110.35 32.88 25.30
C LYS A 772 109.49 32.89 26.57
N ASP A 773 108.68 33.93 26.75
CA ASP A 773 107.81 34.09 27.92
C ASP A 773 106.59 33.15 27.86
N ASN A 774 106.14 32.81 26.65
CA ASN A 774 105.03 31.88 26.44
C ASN A 774 105.43 30.43 26.72
N ILE A 775 106.64 30.01 26.34
CA ILE A 775 107.13 28.65 26.62
C ILE A 775 107.08 28.37 28.12
N LYS A 776 107.50 29.33 28.95
CA LYS A 776 107.43 29.21 30.41
C LYS A 776 105.98 29.04 30.89
N THR A 777 105.08 29.92 30.48
CA THR A 777 103.66 29.88 30.89
C THR A 777 102.99 28.56 30.52
N ILE A 778 103.26 28.02 29.33
CA ILE A 778 102.69 26.75 28.87
C ILE A 778 103.22 25.59 29.70
N VAL A 779 104.55 25.51 29.89
CA VAL A 779 105.18 24.45 30.68
C VAL A 779 104.63 24.48 32.10
N GLU A 780 104.47 25.66 32.70
CA GLU A 780 103.87 25.83 34.03
C GLU A 780 102.39 25.42 34.05
N GLN A 781 101.58 25.80 33.06
CA GLN A 781 100.16 25.45 33.02
C GLN A 781 99.91 23.97 32.81
N VAL A 782 100.60 23.36 31.84
CA VAL A 782 100.53 21.92 31.57
C VAL A 782 100.98 21.15 32.81
N SER A 783 102.07 21.58 33.47
CA SER A 783 102.57 20.96 34.69
C SER A 783 101.64 21.15 35.90
N ASN A 784 101.07 22.35 36.09
CA ASN A 784 100.15 22.68 37.19
C ASN A 784 98.84 21.90 37.07
N ALA A 785 98.38 21.66 35.84
CA ALA A 785 97.25 20.79 35.56
C ALA A 785 97.59 19.29 35.72
N GLY A 786 98.84 18.96 36.02
CA GLY A 786 99.30 17.60 36.30
C GLY A 786 99.71 16.82 35.06
N PHE A 787 100.00 17.45 33.93
CA PHE A 787 100.41 16.80 32.69
C PHE A 787 101.91 16.99 32.41
N THR A 788 102.43 16.17 31.50
CA THR A 788 103.82 16.28 31.02
C THR A 788 103.81 16.87 29.62
N ILE A 789 104.57 17.93 29.37
CA ILE A 789 104.73 18.46 28.02
C ILE A 789 105.81 17.68 27.27
N ILE A 790 105.52 17.25 26.04
CA ILE A 790 106.50 16.68 25.10
C ILE A 790 106.55 17.59 23.90
N CYS A 791 107.73 18.14 23.63
CA CYS A 791 107.91 19.11 22.57
C CYS A 791 108.74 18.53 21.44
N ALA A 792 108.31 18.77 20.20
CA ALA A 792 109.13 18.56 19.02
C ALA A 792 109.63 19.93 18.51
N ASN A 793 110.90 20.00 18.11
CA ASN A 793 111.45 21.21 17.49
C ASN A 793 112.53 20.83 16.47
N PRO A 794 112.58 21.46 15.28
CA PRO A 794 113.59 21.15 14.26
C PRO A 794 115.04 21.45 14.69
N GLY A 795 115.26 22.24 15.74
CA GLY A 795 116.59 22.60 16.25
C GLY A 795 116.66 22.74 17.78
N LEU A 796 117.87 22.73 18.32
CA LEU A 796 118.12 23.01 19.74
C LEU A 796 118.23 24.53 19.94
N HIS A 797 117.30 25.13 20.69
CA HIS A 797 117.38 26.54 21.11
C HIS A 797 117.65 26.63 22.61
N ALA A 798 118.55 27.52 23.02
CA ALA A 798 118.94 27.69 24.42
C ALA A 798 117.74 28.06 25.32
N ASP A 799 116.79 28.84 24.80
CA ASP A 799 115.60 29.27 25.54
C ASP A 799 114.64 28.10 25.82
N THR A 800 114.49 27.16 24.89
CA THR A 800 113.66 25.95 25.08
C THR A 800 114.29 25.02 26.11
N LEU A 801 115.62 24.83 26.07
CA LEU A 801 116.37 23.98 27.01
C LEU A 801 116.33 24.50 28.46
N ARG A 802 116.12 25.81 28.65
CA ARG A 802 116.00 26.42 29.97
C ARG A 802 114.76 25.91 30.72
N TYR A 803 113.66 25.73 30.01
CA TYR A 803 112.37 25.31 30.58
C TYR A 803 112.10 23.81 30.39
N ILE A 804 112.75 23.18 29.41
CA ILE A 804 112.64 21.76 29.09
C ILE A 804 114.07 21.17 29.04
N PRO A 805 114.66 20.86 30.21
CA PRO A 805 116.07 20.48 30.31
C PRO A 805 116.36 19.07 29.77
N ASN A 806 115.34 18.21 29.73
CA ASN A 806 115.46 16.85 29.21
C ASN A 806 115.14 16.86 27.71
N TYR A 807 116.13 16.54 26.87
CA TYR A 807 115.95 16.47 25.44
C TYR A 807 116.60 15.21 24.84
N ILE A 808 116.05 14.77 23.72
CA ILE A 808 116.63 13.71 22.90
C ILE A 808 116.93 14.34 21.55
N ARG A 809 118.21 14.33 21.15
CA ARG A 809 118.60 14.71 19.80
C ARG A 809 118.48 13.48 18.90
N VAL A 810 117.59 13.54 17.94
CA VAL A 810 117.49 12.55 16.87
C VAL A 810 118.28 13.09 15.68
N ASP A 811 119.37 12.41 15.31
CA ASP A 811 120.24 12.82 14.20
C ASP A 811 120.39 11.70 13.17
N LYS A 812 120.73 12.05 11.93
CA LYS A 812 120.96 11.08 10.86
C LYS A 812 122.34 10.43 11.03
N SER A 813 122.37 9.14 11.32
CA SER A 813 123.62 8.36 11.32
C SER A 813 123.95 7.91 9.89
N LEU A 814 125.14 8.26 9.39
CA LEU A 814 125.68 7.70 8.15
C LEU A 814 126.33 6.34 8.45
N LEU A 815 125.83 5.27 7.83
CA LEU A 815 126.43 3.93 7.94
C LEU A 815 127.70 3.87 7.07
N ASN A 816 128.84 3.47 7.66
CA ASN A 816 130.04 3.12 6.89
C ASN A 816 129.88 1.70 6.31
N GLY A 817 129.30 1.61 5.11
CA GLY A 817 129.13 0.37 4.35
C GLY A 817 127.73 0.23 3.71
N LYS A 818 127.59 -0.60 2.67
CA LYS A 818 126.28 -0.92 2.08
C LYS A 818 125.49 -1.83 3.03
N PRO A 819 124.24 -1.49 3.40
CA PRO A 819 123.40 -2.36 4.23
C PRO A 819 123.14 -3.69 3.52
N LYS A 820 123.21 -4.81 4.27
CA LYS A 820 123.04 -6.17 3.72
C LYS A 820 121.59 -6.51 3.32
N SER A 821 120.61 -5.66 3.65
CA SER A 821 119.20 -5.74 3.23
C SER A 821 118.59 -4.33 3.19
N ARG A 822 117.62 -4.09 2.28
CA ARG A 822 116.92 -2.79 2.14
C ARG A 822 116.10 -2.41 3.38
N ASP A 823 115.67 -3.40 4.17
CA ASP A 823 114.77 -3.22 5.31
C ASP A 823 115.44 -3.61 6.65
N CYS A 824 116.70 -3.23 6.85
CA CYS A 824 117.33 -3.33 8.17
C CYS A 824 116.94 -2.14 9.05
N ILE A 825 116.02 -2.36 9.98
CA ILE A 825 115.73 -1.43 11.09
C ILE A 825 116.66 -1.80 12.26
N PHE A 826 117.58 -0.91 12.63
CA PHE A 826 118.36 -1.07 13.85
C PHE A 826 117.50 -0.68 15.06
N HIS A 827 117.13 -1.65 15.89
CA HIS A 827 116.43 -1.41 17.17
C HIS A 827 117.38 -1.17 18.36
N ILE A 828 118.70 -1.08 18.12
CA ILE A 828 119.68 -0.82 19.17
C ILE A 828 119.95 0.69 19.20
N MET A 829 119.47 1.35 20.25
CA MET A 829 119.83 2.74 20.57
C MET A 829 121.36 2.85 20.70
N PRO A 830 122.02 3.84 20.07
CA PRO A 830 123.47 4.03 20.20
C PRO A 830 123.88 4.23 21.67
N SER A 831 125.01 3.65 22.07
CA SER A 831 125.59 3.78 23.43
C SER A 831 125.99 5.22 23.82
N GLN A 832 125.80 6.20 22.94
CA GLN A 832 126.07 7.63 23.16
C GLN A 832 124.86 8.41 23.67
N ILE A 833 124.00 7.81 24.50
CA ILE A 833 123.02 8.59 25.26
C ILE A 833 123.78 9.41 26.30
N ASN A 834 124.07 10.68 25.98
CA ASN A 834 124.55 11.64 26.97
C ASN A 834 123.41 11.94 27.94
N ARG A 835 123.33 11.19 29.04
CA ARG A 835 122.54 11.55 30.21
C ARG A 835 123.34 12.55 31.04
N GLN A 836 122.99 13.83 31.00
CA GLN A 836 123.36 14.77 32.05
C GLN A 836 122.16 14.96 32.99
N GLY A 837 122.20 14.30 34.15
CA GLY A 837 121.20 14.45 35.21
C GLY A 837 121.29 13.34 36.25
N ARG A 838 121.33 13.70 37.54
CA ARG A 838 121.28 12.77 38.67
C ARG A 838 119.92 12.07 38.67
N VAL A 839 119.91 10.74 38.64
CA VAL A 839 118.71 9.95 38.96
C VAL A 839 118.48 10.12 40.47
N VAL A 840 117.53 10.99 40.83
CA VAL A 840 116.98 10.98 42.19
C VAL A 840 115.93 9.89 42.19
N HIS A 841 116.22 8.77 42.85
CA HIS A 841 115.18 7.80 43.20
C HIS A 841 114.24 8.48 44.19
N GLY A 842 113.10 8.95 43.72
CA GLY A 842 111.98 9.33 44.56
C GLY A 842 111.30 8.07 45.07
N HIS A 843 111.19 7.95 46.39
CA HIS A 843 110.32 6.98 47.07
C HIS A 843 108.85 7.28 46.84
#